data_AF-A0A1F6JKY7-F1
#
_entry.id   AF-A0A1F6JKY7-F1
#
_cell.length_a   1.000
_cell.length_b   1.000
_cell.length_c   1.000
_cell.angle_alpha   90.00
_cell.angle_beta   90.00
_cell.angle_gamma   90.00
#
_symmetry.space_group_name_H-M   'P 1'
#
loop_
_entity.id
_entity.type
_entity.pdbx_description
1 polymer ?
#
loop_
_entity_poly.entity_id
_entity_poly.type
_entity_poly.pdbx_seq_one_letter_code
_entity_poly.pdbx_strand_id
1 'polypeptide(L)'
;MLFVFRIIYTSATKAINAISEINLVFLLISLLFFIFFFFLRSYLWKLILGERGNQFSFKENALHLSTSELKRYVPGNIWAFMARTAVFEKDNLPKKEIVSFIIKEAIVLSLSSLILSLIFLFYFENNYYLKYGVFVFVATASFIFIFHKTLAKLVPNGILKSTFYLFIPNYSVWNNLIILLWAILTFFIFGLGTYFSIFSIFYLDPRNLLSYVGLFSFSFFVGYVSFITPMGIGVREGTMTYTLATFIGTSAAAIGAIFTRVILIISELISLVLIILLNKIKGDLINNIEKFVFKNKYLITLIFLIGLYVIYYTTASFFRYDNFYTGRFDLGNMDQTVWNTINGRIFQLTNPDGIKTIYRLAFHSDFILILIAPLYLIWENPKMLLLFHTIILSLGALYVYAISNVLLKNKAISLIFSASYLLNPAVGFVNLYDFHPVALATTFLLASYYYFLKRNYILLTFFLILSAFTKEEVWTLVSIFGLFILIRSFYKKTKNNILEKIYGFILLIIGIPIAYILIDKIIPLFRGQQHFALEYYSDFGTSTLEVIKNVLLNPVKLFARILEGNRLEFLMQLFLPLGFLSIVAPFTLIFALPDLFISLLSSNAALHQIYYQYTSVITPFIFISAIYSSLFLIKKINKINAKYLSLYILFFTILAQYLTGPLPGSTKPNIDMFTKQLENRKEIDNFLNSIPQKYSVAATNNAGSHLSEREHIYTLPIGMKEADYIIFLVDHGWAAQPLEEQKKTINELIVNDNFNLVFQKKNFFAFKRAN
;
A
#
# COMPACT_ATOMS: atom_id res chain seq x y z
N MET A 1 -25.48 28.39 -7.64
CA MET A 1 -25.59 28.19 -9.11
C MET A 1 -25.16 29.42 -9.92
N LEU A 2 -25.58 30.65 -9.56
CA LEU A 2 -25.16 31.88 -10.27
C LEU A 2 -23.65 32.01 -10.50
N PHE A 3 -22.83 31.63 -9.51
CA PHE A 3 -21.36 31.66 -9.62
C PHE A 3 -20.81 30.73 -10.73
N VAL A 4 -21.20 29.46 -10.71
CA VAL A 4 -20.72 28.47 -11.70
C VAL A 4 -21.25 28.81 -13.10
N PHE A 5 -22.52 29.24 -13.20
CA PHE A 5 -23.12 29.65 -14.46
C PHE A 5 -22.41 30.87 -15.06
N ARG A 6 -22.07 31.87 -14.24
CA ARG A 6 -21.31 33.06 -14.69
C ARG A 6 -19.94 32.68 -15.23
N ILE A 7 -19.22 31.77 -14.56
CA ILE A 7 -17.89 31.30 -15.00
C ILE A 7 -17.96 30.55 -16.33
N ILE A 8 -18.96 29.68 -16.51
CA ILE A 8 -19.12 28.94 -17.77
C ILE A 8 -19.55 29.87 -18.89
N TYR A 9 -20.47 30.80 -18.64
CA TYR A 9 -20.90 31.76 -19.63
C TYR A 9 -19.72 32.61 -20.15
N THR A 10 -18.83 33.04 -19.24
CA THR A 10 -17.60 33.75 -19.62
C THR A 10 -16.56 32.88 -20.33
N SER A 11 -16.68 31.56 -20.25
CA SER A 11 -15.72 30.57 -20.79
C SER A 11 -16.39 29.62 -21.79
N ALA A 12 -17.46 30.04 -22.46
CA ALA A 12 -18.30 29.18 -23.30
C ALA A 12 -17.52 28.54 -24.46
N THR A 13 -16.62 29.29 -25.11
CA THR A 13 -15.74 28.77 -26.17
C THR A 13 -14.79 27.67 -25.67
N LYS A 14 -14.21 27.83 -24.47
CA LYS A 14 -13.40 26.76 -23.85
C LYS A 14 -14.22 25.52 -23.55
N ALA A 15 -15.46 25.67 -23.10
CA ALA A 15 -16.35 24.54 -22.84
C ALA A 15 -16.70 23.78 -24.12
N ILE A 16 -17.01 24.50 -25.20
CA ILE A 16 -17.30 23.90 -26.51
C ILE A 16 -16.08 23.12 -27.04
N ASN A 17 -14.89 23.72 -27.02
CA ASN A 17 -13.67 23.08 -27.48
C ASN A 17 -13.32 21.82 -26.67
N ALA A 18 -13.46 21.89 -25.35
CA ALA A 18 -13.20 20.73 -24.48
C ALA A 18 -14.17 19.58 -24.74
N ILE A 19 -15.43 19.87 -25.10
CA ILE A 19 -16.42 18.85 -25.45
C ILE A 19 -16.15 18.28 -26.86
N SER A 20 -15.68 19.08 -27.80
CA SER A 20 -15.36 18.59 -29.16
C SER A 20 -14.12 17.69 -29.19
N GLU A 21 -13.19 17.85 -28.26
CA GLU A 21 -11.95 17.07 -28.17
C GLU A 21 -12.04 15.92 -27.16
N ILE A 22 -13.25 15.46 -26.85
CA ILE A 22 -13.45 14.45 -25.81
C ILE A 22 -12.75 13.13 -26.15
N ASN A 23 -11.99 12.60 -25.18
CA ASN A 23 -11.42 11.28 -25.29
C ASN A 23 -12.48 10.21 -24.96
N LEU A 24 -13.01 9.55 -26.00
CA LEU A 24 -14.06 8.54 -25.86
C LEU A 24 -13.66 7.34 -25.00
N VAL A 25 -12.37 6.96 -24.98
CA VAL A 25 -11.90 5.84 -24.17
C VAL A 25 -12.05 6.16 -22.68
N PHE A 26 -11.57 7.33 -22.24
CA PHE A 26 -11.70 7.73 -20.84
C PHE A 26 -13.15 8.03 -20.44
N LEU A 27 -13.97 8.52 -21.38
CA LEU A 27 -15.40 8.68 -21.15
C LEU A 27 -16.10 7.33 -20.91
N LEU A 28 -15.80 6.31 -21.74
CA LEU A 28 -16.35 4.96 -21.55
C LEU A 28 -15.91 4.35 -20.22
N ILE A 29 -14.65 4.53 -19.84
CA ILE A 29 -14.13 4.10 -18.53
C ILE A 29 -14.89 4.78 -17.39
N SER A 30 -15.14 6.10 -17.49
CA SER A 30 -15.93 6.85 -16.52
C SER A 30 -17.36 6.31 -16.37
N LEU A 31 -18.04 6.06 -17.50
CA LEU A 31 -19.38 5.47 -17.52
C LEU A 31 -19.40 4.11 -16.82
N LEU A 32 -18.41 3.24 -17.08
CA LEU A 32 -18.30 1.93 -16.44
C LEU A 32 -18.13 2.05 -14.91
N PHE A 33 -17.28 2.95 -14.44
CA PHE A 33 -17.10 3.19 -13.01
C PHE A 33 -18.38 3.72 -12.35
N PHE A 34 -19.08 4.67 -12.98
CA PHE A 34 -20.34 5.18 -12.42
C PHE A 34 -21.45 4.13 -12.43
N ILE A 35 -21.56 3.31 -13.48
CA ILE A 35 -22.50 2.19 -13.50
C ILE A 35 -22.18 1.24 -12.34
N PHE A 36 -20.91 0.87 -12.17
CA PHE A 36 -20.49 0.00 -11.07
C PHE A 36 -20.78 0.62 -9.69
N PHE A 37 -20.60 1.92 -9.53
CA PHE A 37 -20.99 2.67 -8.33
C PHE A 37 -22.48 2.48 -7.97
N PHE A 38 -23.40 2.55 -8.93
CA PHE A 38 -24.83 2.35 -8.66
C PHE A 38 -25.17 0.91 -8.24
N PHE A 39 -24.50 -0.09 -8.84
CA PHE A 39 -24.63 -1.49 -8.41
C PHE A 39 -24.08 -1.72 -6.99
N LEU A 40 -22.92 -1.14 -6.68
CA LEU A 40 -22.33 -1.21 -5.33
C LEU A 40 -23.22 -0.54 -4.29
N ARG A 41 -23.80 0.62 -4.61
CA ARG A 41 -24.75 1.32 -3.74
C ARG A 41 -26.00 0.46 -3.49
N SER A 42 -26.52 -0.20 -4.51
CA SER A 42 -27.61 -1.17 -4.39
C SER A 42 -27.23 -2.32 -3.44
N TYR A 43 -26.02 -2.86 -3.57
CA TYR A 43 -25.55 -3.92 -2.68
C TYR A 43 -25.38 -3.45 -1.23
N LEU A 44 -24.86 -2.24 -1.03
CA LEU A 44 -24.70 -1.62 0.28
C LEU A 44 -26.06 -1.45 0.99
N TRP A 45 -27.08 -0.97 0.27
CA TRP A 45 -28.44 -0.87 0.81
C TRP A 45 -28.98 -2.23 1.26
N LYS A 46 -28.76 -3.28 0.46
CA LYS A 46 -29.13 -4.66 0.85
C LYS A 46 -28.38 -5.15 2.09
N LEU A 47 -27.09 -4.85 2.22
CA LEU A 47 -26.31 -5.18 3.42
C LEU A 47 -26.84 -4.48 4.66
N ILE A 48 -27.44 -3.29 4.54
CA ILE A 48 -28.08 -2.56 5.65
C ILE A 48 -29.45 -3.20 5.96
N LEU A 49 -30.24 -3.54 4.94
CA LEU A 49 -31.56 -4.19 5.11
C LEU A 49 -31.49 -5.58 5.73
N GLY A 50 -30.38 -6.30 5.55
CA GLY A 50 -30.21 -7.66 6.09
C GLY A 50 -30.33 -7.76 7.62
N GLU A 51 -30.51 -6.64 8.34
CA GLU A 51 -30.72 -6.59 9.79
C GLU A 51 -32.04 -7.26 10.16
N ARG A 52 -33.01 -7.20 9.24
CA ARG A 52 -34.31 -7.88 9.28
C ARG A 52 -34.30 -9.28 8.65
N GLY A 53 -33.13 -9.78 8.23
CA GLY A 53 -32.98 -10.96 7.38
C GLY A 53 -32.95 -10.60 5.90
N ASN A 54 -32.29 -11.41 5.07
CA ASN A 54 -32.17 -11.18 3.62
C ASN A 54 -33.51 -11.48 2.91
N GLN A 55 -34.48 -10.58 3.03
CA GLN A 55 -35.83 -10.77 2.48
C GLN A 55 -35.91 -10.54 0.96
N PHE A 56 -35.07 -9.66 0.41
CA PHE A 56 -35.09 -9.29 -1.00
C PHE A 56 -33.89 -9.88 -1.74
N SER A 57 -34.10 -10.34 -2.98
CA SER A 57 -33.00 -10.62 -3.91
C SER A 57 -32.27 -9.34 -4.31
N PHE A 58 -31.05 -9.44 -4.81
CA PHE A 58 -30.30 -8.26 -5.26
C PHE A 58 -31.02 -7.50 -6.37
N LYS A 59 -31.68 -8.21 -7.29
CA LYS A 59 -32.40 -7.61 -8.42
C LYS A 59 -33.57 -6.75 -7.95
N GLU A 60 -34.42 -7.29 -7.07
CA GLU A 60 -35.56 -6.58 -6.50
C GLU A 60 -35.09 -5.34 -5.74
N ASN A 61 -34.09 -5.53 -4.89
CA ASN A 61 -33.52 -4.44 -4.11
C ASN A 61 -32.91 -3.34 -5.00
N ALA A 62 -32.15 -3.70 -6.02
CA ALA A 62 -31.56 -2.75 -6.96
C ALA A 62 -32.62 -1.99 -7.75
N LEU A 63 -33.71 -2.67 -8.16
CA LEU A 63 -34.83 -2.04 -8.85
C LEU A 63 -35.57 -1.06 -7.93
N HIS A 64 -35.91 -1.47 -6.70
CA HIS A 64 -36.58 -0.61 -5.73
C HIS A 64 -35.74 0.61 -5.36
N LEU A 65 -34.43 0.41 -5.17
CA LEU A 65 -33.51 1.52 -4.90
C LEU A 65 -33.43 2.49 -6.08
N SER A 66 -33.19 1.99 -7.29
CA SER A 66 -32.99 2.83 -8.47
C SER A 66 -34.25 3.61 -8.88
N THR A 67 -35.42 2.98 -8.77
CA THR A 67 -36.71 3.65 -9.08
C THR A 67 -37.09 4.69 -8.03
N SER A 68 -36.80 4.44 -6.74
CA SER A 68 -37.04 5.43 -5.69
C SER A 68 -36.11 6.65 -5.79
N GLU A 69 -34.85 6.43 -6.16
CA GLU A 69 -33.87 7.51 -6.34
C GLU A 69 -34.24 8.47 -7.47
N LEU A 70 -34.84 8.01 -8.58
CA LEU A 70 -35.22 8.91 -9.68
C LEU A 70 -36.10 10.08 -9.24
N LYS A 71 -36.92 9.91 -8.19
CA LYS A 71 -37.79 10.97 -7.69
C LYS A 71 -37.02 12.11 -7.01
N ARG A 72 -35.71 11.96 -6.79
CA ARG A 72 -34.84 13.03 -6.26
C ARG A 72 -34.61 14.19 -7.24
N TYR A 73 -34.91 14.00 -8.52
CA TYR A 73 -34.82 15.06 -9.54
C TYR A 73 -36.08 15.95 -9.56
N VAL A 74 -37.12 15.59 -8.80
CA VAL A 74 -38.30 16.44 -8.59
C VAL A 74 -37.96 17.49 -7.52
N PRO A 75 -38.34 18.78 -7.71
CA PRO A 75 -38.10 19.81 -6.70
C PRO A 75 -38.63 19.42 -5.31
N GLY A 76 -37.72 19.30 -4.33
CA GLY A 76 -37.98 18.92 -2.94
C GLY A 76 -37.25 17.66 -2.51
N ASN A 77 -36.41 17.74 -1.47
CA ASN A 77 -35.59 16.61 -0.97
C ASN A 77 -36.41 15.44 -0.41
N ILE A 78 -37.69 15.66 -0.09
CA ILE A 78 -38.53 14.69 0.63
C ILE A 78 -39.06 13.60 -0.34
N TRP A 79 -39.15 13.89 -1.64
CA TRP A 79 -39.76 12.97 -2.62
C TRP A 79 -39.02 11.65 -2.78
N ALA A 80 -37.68 11.66 -2.74
CA ALA A 80 -36.88 10.45 -2.82
C ALA A 80 -37.11 9.53 -1.60
N PHE A 81 -37.18 10.12 -0.40
CA PHE A 81 -37.46 9.38 0.82
C PHE A 81 -38.88 8.81 0.83
N MET A 82 -39.88 9.62 0.48
CA MET A 82 -41.27 9.15 0.37
C MET A 82 -41.42 8.05 -0.69
N ALA A 83 -40.74 8.17 -1.84
CA ALA A 83 -40.72 7.14 -2.86
C ALA A 83 -40.14 5.83 -2.33
N ARG A 84 -39.02 5.90 -1.60
CA ARG A 84 -38.39 4.74 -0.97
C ARG A 84 -39.32 4.09 0.05
N THR A 85 -39.96 4.88 0.91
CA THR A 85 -40.93 4.36 1.88
C THR A 85 -42.11 3.68 1.18
N ALA A 86 -42.69 4.32 0.16
CA ALA A 86 -43.84 3.77 -0.56
C ALA A 86 -43.52 2.49 -1.35
N VAL A 87 -42.31 2.35 -1.88
CA VAL A 87 -41.90 1.14 -2.62
C VAL A 87 -41.69 -0.03 -1.66
N PHE A 88 -40.92 0.15 -0.58
CA PHE A 88 -40.62 -0.94 0.36
C PHE A 88 -41.79 -1.27 1.31
N GLU A 89 -42.72 -0.34 1.55
CA GLU A 89 -43.94 -0.61 2.32
C GLU A 89 -44.84 -1.65 1.64
N LYS A 90 -44.90 -1.65 0.31
CA LYS A 90 -45.66 -2.65 -0.46
C LYS A 90 -45.20 -4.08 -0.22
N ASP A 91 -43.97 -4.24 0.26
CA ASP A 91 -43.36 -5.53 0.57
C ASP A 91 -43.35 -5.83 2.09
N ASN A 92 -44.32 -5.28 2.83
CA ASN A 92 -44.53 -5.50 4.28
C ASN A 92 -43.42 -4.99 5.21
N LEU A 93 -42.60 -4.02 4.78
CA LEU A 93 -41.67 -3.33 5.71
C LEU A 93 -42.36 -2.15 6.42
N PRO A 94 -42.30 -2.06 7.77
CA PRO A 94 -42.87 -0.93 8.50
C PRO A 94 -42.21 0.41 8.14
N LYS A 95 -43.01 1.47 7.96
CA LYS A 95 -42.52 2.82 7.63
C LYS A 95 -41.38 3.31 8.54
N LYS A 96 -41.54 3.11 9.85
CA LYS A 96 -40.56 3.52 10.87
C LYS A 96 -39.18 2.87 10.66
N GLU A 97 -39.16 1.64 10.15
CA GLU A 97 -37.91 0.92 9.88
C GLU A 97 -37.27 1.36 8.58
N ILE A 98 -38.07 1.59 7.53
CA ILE A 98 -37.54 2.13 6.27
C ILE A 98 -36.86 3.48 6.52
N VAL A 99 -37.48 4.35 7.32
CA VAL A 99 -36.89 5.63 7.73
C VAL A 99 -35.58 5.41 8.51
N SER A 100 -35.55 4.46 9.44
CA SER A 100 -34.30 4.12 10.15
C SER A 100 -33.20 3.61 9.20
N PHE A 101 -33.52 2.76 8.23
CA PHE A 101 -32.55 2.27 7.25
C PHE A 101 -32.02 3.39 6.34
N ILE A 102 -32.87 4.33 5.94
CA ILE A 102 -32.47 5.53 5.18
C ILE A 102 -31.44 6.35 5.97
N ILE A 103 -31.71 6.56 7.26
CA ILE A 103 -30.80 7.30 8.15
C ILE A 103 -29.47 6.55 8.31
N LYS A 104 -29.51 5.22 8.50
CA LYS A 104 -28.33 4.36 8.58
C LYS A 104 -27.49 4.44 7.30
N GLU A 105 -28.10 4.38 6.13
CA GLU A 105 -27.42 4.57 4.84
C GLU A 105 -26.76 5.95 4.78
N ALA A 106 -27.49 7.03 5.12
CA ALA A 106 -26.96 8.38 5.09
C ALA A 106 -25.71 8.54 5.97
N ILE A 107 -25.69 7.96 7.17
CA ILE A 107 -24.51 7.96 8.06
C ILE A 107 -23.36 7.19 7.44
N VAL A 108 -23.62 5.99 6.92
CA VAL A 108 -22.59 5.15 6.30
C VAL A 108 -21.97 5.84 5.09
N LEU A 109 -22.78 6.48 4.25
CA LEU A 109 -22.32 7.20 3.06
C LEU A 109 -21.51 8.46 3.45
N SER A 110 -21.97 9.20 4.45
CA SER A 110 -21.27 10.38 4.95
C SER A 110 -19.92 10.01 5.57
N LEU A 111 -19.89 8.96 6.39
CA LEU A 111 -18.67 8.50 7.04
C LEU A 111 -17.65 7.96 6.04
N SER A 112 -18.08 7.14 5.07
CA SER A 112 -17.19 6.58 4.04
C SER A 112 -16.61 7.63 3.10
N SER A 113 -17.41 8.61 2.66
CA SER A 113 -16.92 9.74 1.87
C SER A 113 -15.93 10.61 2.66
N LEU A 114 -16.18 10.84 3.94
CA LEU A 114 -15.27 11.59 4.81
C LEU A 114 -13.94 10.84 5.06
N ILE A 115 -13.96 9.52 5.22
CA ILE A 115 -12.75 8.69 5.33
C ILE A 115 -11.86 8.86 4.10
N LEU A 116 -12.42 8.78 2.88
CA LEU A 116 -11.64 9.00 1.65
C LEU A 116 -11.17 10.45 1.52
N SER A 117 -11.94 11.40 2.01
CA SER A 117 -11.59 12.83 2.01
C SER A 117 -10.33 13.13 2.81
N LEU A 118 -9.98 12.29 3.80
CA LEU A 118 -8.74 12.45 4.57
C LEU A 118 -7.51 12.48 3.66
N ILE A 119 -7.47 11.66 2.60
CA ILE A 119 -6.35 11.63 1.65
C ILE A 119 -6.13 13.03 1.04
N PHE A 120 -7.21 13.66 0.60
CA PHE A 120 -7.18 15.02 0.07
C PHE A 120 -6.80 16.05 1.13
N LEU A 121 -7.37 15.96 2.34
CA LEU A 121 -7.06 16.92 3.42
C LEU A 121 -5.59 16.85 3.84
N PHE A 122 -5.00 15.66 3.92
CA PHE A 122 -3.57 15.53 4.23
C PHE A 122 -2.66 16.02 3.10
N TYR A 123 -3.16 16.01 1.86
CA TYR A 123 -2.45 16.56 0.70
C TYR A 123 -2.54 18.10 0.64
N PHE A 124 -3.72 18.65 0.90
CA PHE A 124 -4.06 20.05 0.59
C PHE A 124 -4.02 20.98 1.80
N GLU A 125 -4.37 20.49 3.00
CA GLU A 125 -4.53 21.34 4.18
C GLU A 125 -3.23 21.42 4.99
N ASN A 126 -2.63 22.60 5.03
CA ASN A 126 -1.41 22.87 5.79
C ASN A 126 -1.70 23.09 7.28
N ASN A 127 -2.94 23.46 7.66
CA ASN A 127 -3.28 23.67 9.06
C ASN A 127 -3.28 22.36 9.86
N TYR A 128 -2.31 22.25 10.77
CA TYR A 128 -2.13 21.09 11.64
C TYR A 128 -3.37 20.78 12.47
N TYR A 129 -3.98 21.78 13.12
CA TYR A 129 -5.12 21.55 14.01
C TYR A 129 -6.35 21.06 13.25
N LEU A 130 -6.59 21.62 12.05
CA LEU A 130 -7.73 21.23 11.24
C LEU A 130 -7.57 19.80 10.71
N LYS A 131 -6.43 19.46 10.11
CA LYS A 131 -6.21 18.13 9.51
C LYS A 131 -6.28 17.01 10.55
N TYR A 132 -5.61 17.19 11.70
CA TYR A 132 -5.60 16.17 12.75
C TYR A 132 -6.91 16.16 13.55
N GLY A 133 -7.56 17.30 13.74
CA GLY A 133 -8.89 17.37 14.34
C GLY A 133 -9.93 16.61 13.52
N VAL A 134 -9.93 16.78 12.20
CA VAL A 134 -10.80 16.02 11.29
C VAL A 134 -10.45 14.53 11.32
N PHE A 135 -9.17 14.17 11.28
CA PHE A 135 -8.74 12.76 11.38
C PHE A 135 -9.25 12.09 12.66
N VAL A 136 -9.05 12.73 13.82
CA VAL A 136 -9.53 12.20 15.11
C VAL A 136 -11.05 12.05 15.10
N PHE A 137 -11.77 13.05 14.62
CA PHE A 137 -13.23 12.99 14.49
C PHE A 137 -13.68 11.80 13.62
N VAL A 138 -13.08 11.62 12.44
CA VAL A 138 -13.41 10.51 11.52
C VAL A 138 -13.09 9.15 12.16
N ALA A 139 -11.94 9.04 12.83
CA ALA A 139 -11.52 7.82 13.52
C ALA A 139 -12.51 7.47 14.65
N THR A 140 -12.89 8.45 15.46
CA THR A 140 -13.88 8.28 16.54
C THR A 140 -15.26 7.90 15.98
N ALA A 141 -15.73 8.58 14.94
CA ALA A 141 -17.02 8.26 14.30
C ALA A 141 -17.02 6.84 13.71
N SER A 142 -15.91 6.43 13.08
CA SER A 142 -15.73 5.07 12.56
C SER A 142 -15.72 4.03 13.67
N PHE A 143 -15.03 4.32 14.78
CA PHE A 143 -15.04 3.47 15.96
C PHE A 143 -16.46 3.31 16.53
N ILE A 144 -17.20 4.40 16.72
CA ILE A 144 -18.58 4.35 17.22
C ILE A 144 -19.46 3.52 16.28
N PHE A 145 -19.35 3.71 14.96
CA PHE A 145 -20.10 2.97 13.96
C PHE A 145 -19.81 1.46 14.01
N ILE A 146 -18.52 1.08 13.99
CA ILE A 146 -18.08 -0.31 14.00
C ILE A 146 -18.49 -0.98 15.32
N PHE A 147 -18.36 -0.29 16.46
CA PHE A 147 -18.57 -0.88 17.79
C PHE A 147 -19.98 -0.69 18.32
N HIS A 148 -20.88 -0.10 17.54
CA HIS A 148 -22.21 0.33 17.92
C HIS A 148 -22.96 -0.69 18.80
N LYS A 149 -23.13 -1.94 18.36
CA LYS A 149 -23.85 -2.97 19.13
C LYS A 149 -23.24 -3.27 20.50
N THR A 150 -21.93 -3.10 20.63
CA THR A 150 -21.21 -3.30 21.90
C THR A 150 -21.42 -2.11 22.82
N LEU A 151 -21.26 -0.90 22.28
CA LEU A 151 -21.47 0.36 23.00
C LEU A 151 -22.93 0.53 23.44
N ALA A 152 -23.88 0.12 22.61
CA ALA A 152 -25.32 0.16 22.91
C ALA A 152 -25.72 -0.68 24.13
N LYS A 153 -24.91 -1.68 24.53
CA LYS A 153 -25.13 -2.44 25.77
C LYS A 153 -24.78 -1.63 27.03
N LEU A 154 -23.88 -0.66 26.91
CA LEU A 154 -23.45 0.22 28.00
C LEU A 154 -24.42 1.39 28.21
N VAL A 155 -25.27 1.68 27.21
CA VAL A 155 -26.28 2.74 27.30
C VAL A 155 -27.48 2.27 28.13
N PRO A 156 -27.89 3.02 29.17
CA PRO A 156 -29.07 2.72 29.98
C PRO A 156 -30.33 2.56 29.14
N ASN A 157 -31.27 1.72 29.58
CA ASN A 157 -32.56 1.59 28.91
C ASN A 157 -33.33 2.92 28.99
N GLY A 158 -33.78 3.43 27.85
CA GLY A 158 -34.47 4.72 27.77
C GLY A 158 -34.43 5.29 26.36
N ILE A 159 -34.81 6.56 26.22
CA ILE A 159 -34.87 7.29 24.94
C ILE A 159 -33.51 7.24 24.23
N LEU A 160 -32.41 7.45 24.97
CA LEU A 160 -31.04 7.47 24.44
C LEU A 160 -30.64 6.15 23.74
N LYS A 161 -31.08 5.00 24.29
CA LYS A 161 -30.83 3.68 23.71
C LYS A 161 -31.69 3.45 22.46
N SER A 162 -32.93 3.93 22.47
CA SER A 162 -33.81 3.88 21.29
C SER A 162 -33.27 4.75 20.14
N THR A 163 -32.70 5.93 20.43
CA THR A 163 -32.04 6.74 19.40
C THR A 163 -30.77 6.07 18.90
N PHE A 164 -29.97 5.44 19.76
CA PHE A 164 -28.78 4.69 19.34
C PHE A 164 -29.09 3.67 18.23
N TYR A 165 -30.11 2.83 18.42
CA TYR A 165 -30.50 1.81 17.44
C TYR A 165 -31.14 2.36 16.15
N LEU A 166 -31.57 3.62 16.16
CA LEU A 166 -32.19 4.27 15.01
C LEU A 166 -31.16 4.68 13.95
N PHE A 167 -29.95 5.07 14.38
CA PHE A 167 -28.93 5.70 13.52
C PHE A 167 -27.90 4.73 12.94
N ILE A 168 -27.58 3.61 13.60
CA ILE A 168 -26.50 2.71 13.18
C ILE A 168 -27.01 1.27 13.08
N PRO A 169 -26.62 0.47 12.07
CA PRO A 169 -27.04 -0.93 11.97
C PRO A 169 -26.67 -1.73 13.22
N ASN A 170 -27.62 -2.51 13.76
CA ASN A 170 -27.42 -3.30 14.98
C ASN A 170 -26.74 -4.66 14.73
N TYR A 171 -25.66 -4.64 13.96
CA TYR A 171 -24.91 -5.85 13.67
C TYR A 171 -23.75 -6.10 14.62
N SER A 172 -23.15 -7.29 14.48
CA SER A 172 -21.83 -7.52 15.05
C SER A 172 -20.83 -6.50 14.51
N VAL A 173 -19.79 -6.22 15.30
CA VAL A 173 -18.64 -5.38 14.93
C VAL A 173 -18.16 -5.66 13.51
N TRP A 174 -18.13 -6.95 13.15
CA TRP A 174 -17.68 -7.43 11.86
C TRP A 174 -18.54 -7.01 10.70
N ASN A 175 -19.84 -7.17 10.84
CA ASN A 175 -20.77 -6.81 9.78
C ASN A 175 -20.78 -5.28 9.60
N ASN A 176 -20.68 -4.50 10.69
CA ASN A 176 -20.53 -3.04 10.57
C ASN A 176 -19.22 -2.65 9.90
N LEU A 177 -18.09 -3.26 10.27
CA LEU A 177 -16.82 -3.04 9.58
C LEU A 177 -16.91 -3.37 8.09
N ILE A 178 -17.55 -4.49 7.72
CA ILE A 178 -17.76 -4.87 6.32
C ILE A 178 -18.64 -3.84 5.60
N ILE A 179 -19.75 -3.40 6.20
CA ILE A 179 -20.63 -2.37 5.63
C ILE A 179 -19.83 -1.09 5.36
N LEU A 180 -19.01 -0.66 6.33
CA LEU A 180 -18.18 0.54 6.19
C LEU A 180 -17.16 0.39 5.05
N LEU A 181 -16.48 -0.76 4.97
CA LEU A 181 -15.49 -1.02 3.91
C LEU A 181 -16.14 -1.08 2.52
N TRP A 182 -17.33 -1.68 2.39
CA TRP A 182 -18.08 -1.65 1.13
C TRP A 182 -18.54 -0.24 0.76
N ALA A 183 -18.91 0.58 1.74
CA ALA A 183 -19.24 1.98 1.51
C ALA A 183 -18.03 2.79 1.05
N ILE A 184 -16.85 2.57 1.65
CA ILE A 184 -15.58 3.17 1.20
C ILE A 184 -15.26 2.75 -0.23
N LEU A 185 -15.39 1.46 -0.58
CA LEU A 185 -15.23 1.00 -1.97
C LEU A 185 -16.21 1.70 -2.91
N THR A 186 -17.47 1.84 -2.51
CA THR A 186 -18.49 2.53 -3.31
C THR A 186 -18.05 3.97 -3.64
N PHE A 187 -17.56 4.74 -2.65
CA PHE A 187 -17.09 6.10 -2.90
C PHE A 187 -15.75 6.18 -3.62
N PHE A 188 -14.88 5.19 -3.45
CA PHE A 188 -13.62 5.12 -4.18
C PHE A 188 -13.90 4.98 -5.69
N ILE A 189 -14.81 4.08 -6.06
CA ILE A 189 -15.27 3.89 -7.44
C ILE A 189 -15.95 5.14 -7.99
N PHE A 190 -16.76 5.83 -7.18
CA PHE A 190 -17.33 7.12 -7.55
C PHE A 190 -16.27 8.18 -7.83
N GLY A 191 -15.21 8.24 -7.01
CA GLY A 191 -14.08 9.14 -7.23
C GLY A 191 -13.32 8.83 -8.52
N LEU A 192 -13.10 7.54 -8.84
CA LEU A 192 -12.50 7.12 -10.11
C LEU A 192 -13.38 7.49 -11.31
N GLY A 193 -14.69 7.26 -11.23
CA GLY A 193 -15.63 7.69 -12.27
C GLY A 193 -15.57 9.19 -12.50
N THR A 194 -15.46 9.98 -11.42
CA THR A 194 -15.32 11.43 -11.49
C THR A 194 -13.99 11.86 -12.11
N TYR A 195 -12.88 11.21 -11.71
CA TYR A 195 -11.55 11.44 -12.27
C TYR A 195 -11.54 11.23 -13.79
N PHE A 196 -11.98 10.06 -14.26
CA PHE A 196 -11.96 9.74 -15.69
C PHE A 196 -12.93 10.60 -16.50
N SER A 197 -14.04 11.05 -15.89
CA SER A 197 -14.96 11.99 -16.55
C SER A 197 -14.25 13.31 -16.86
N ILE A 198 -13.53 13.88 -15.89
CA ILE A 198 -12.80 15.12 -16.09
C ILE A 198 -11.58 14.88 -16.99
N PHE A 199 -10.89 13.74 -16.81
CA PHE A 199 -9.73 13.37 -17.62
C PHE A 199 -10.05 13.20 -19.11
N SER A 200 -11.31 12.88 -19.44
CA SER A 200 -11.76 12.79 -20.83
C SER A 200 -11.78 14.13 -21.57
N ILE A 201 -11.83 15.27 -20.85
CA ILE A 201 -11.91 16.62 -21.43
C ILE A 201 -10.75 17.54 -21.01
N PHE A 202 -10.10 17.26 -19.88
CA PHE A 202 -8.95 18.02 -19.37
C PHE A 202 -7.90 17.08 -18.80
N TYR A 203 -6.63 17.31 -19.11
CA TYR A 203 -5.54 16.53 -18.52
C TYR A 203 -5.51 16.70 -16.99
N LEU A 204 -5.50 15.58 -16.28
CA LEU A 204 -5.25 15.43 -14.86
C LEU A 204 -4.01 14.58 -14.70
N ASP A 205 -3.09 15.00 -13.84
CA ASP A 205 -1.86 14.25 -13.64
C ASP A 205 -2.19 12.92 -12.92
N PRO A 206 -2.01 11.73 -13.55
CA PRO A 206 -2.39 10.44 -12.95
C PRO A 206 -1.70 10.17 -11.62
N ARG A 207 -0.58 10.85 -11.43
CA ARG A 207 0.14 10.93 -10.19
C ARG A 207 -0.76 11.34 -9.02
N ASN A 208 -1.57 12.37 -9.16
CA ASN A 208 -2.41 12.87 -8.07
C ASN A 208 -3.75 12.12 -7.93
N LEU A 209 -3.91 10.94 -8.55
CA LEU A 209 -5.17 10.19 -8.64
C LEU A 209 -5.87 10.05 -7.28
N LEU A 210 -5.13 9.64 -6.24
CA LEU A 210 -5.71 9.45 -4.91
C LEU A 210 -6.17 10.75 -4.26
N SER A 211 -5.41 11.84 -4.44
CA SER A 211 -5.80 13.16 -3.97
C SER A 211 -7.08 13.62 -4.68
N TYR A 212 -7.22 13.35 -5.97
CA TYR A 212 -8.45 13.66 -6.71
C TYR A 212 -9.64 12.82 -6.23
N VAL A 213 -9.48 11.51 -6.01
CA VAL A 213 -10.54 10.64 -5.45
C VAL A 213 -11.00 11.15 -4.08
N GLY A 214 -10.07 11.55 -3.22
CA GLY A 214 -10.36 12.17 -1.92
C GLY A 214 -11.11 13.50 -2.07
N LEU A 215 -10.69 14.36 -2.99
CA LEU A 215 -11.29 15.67 -3.28
C LEU A 215 -12.73 15.52 -3.79
N PHE A 216 -12.97 14.57 -4.70
CA PHE A 216 -14.30 14.30 -5.23
C PHE A 216 -15.23 13.70 -4.19
N SER A 217 -14.70 12.84 -3.32
CA SER A 217 -15.42 12.31 -2.14
C SER A 217 -15.77 13.43 -1.16
N PHE A 218 -14.86 14.37 -0.93
CA PHE A 218 -15.08 15.56 -0.09
C PHE A 218 -16.18 16.46 -0.66
N SER A 219 -16.12 16.73 -1.96
CA SER A 219 -17.14 17.52 -2.67
C SER A 219 -18.53 16.86 -2.59
N PHE A 220 -18.57 15.53 -2.69
CA PHE A 220 -19.80 14.77 -2.46
C PHE A 220 -20.29 14.91 -1.02
N PHE A 221 -19.41 14.70 -0.02
CA PHE A 221 -19.76 14.83 1.40
C PHE A 221 -20.38 16.19 1.72
N VAL A 222 -19.70 17.28 1.33
CA VAL A 222 -20.17 18.67 1.55
C VAL A 222 -21.52 18.91 0.86
N GLY A 223 -21.69 18.42 -0.37
CA GLY A 223 -22.99 18.48 -1.05
C GLY A 223 -24.08 17.66 -0.37
N TYR A 224 -23.75 16.48 0.16
CA TYR A 224 -24.69 15.55 0.77
C TYR A 224 -25.20 16.04 2.12
N VAL A 225 -24.35 16.67 2.93
CA VAL A 225 -24.74 17.24 4.24
C VAL A 225 -25.37 18.64 4.12
N SER A 226 -25.34 19.27 2.95
CA SER A 226 -25.96 20.57 2.71
C SER A 226 -27.49 20.46 2.73
N PHE A 227 -28.08 20.70 3.90
CA PHE A 227 -29.53 20.64 4.10
C PHE A 227 -30.32 21.69 3.29
N ILE A 228 -29.64 22.79 2.91
CA ILE A 228 -30.26 23.97 2.28
C ILE A 228 -30.51 23.75 0.78
N THR A 229 -29.76 22.88 0.11
CA THR A 229 -29.86 22.71 -1.35
C THR A 229 -30.43 21.35 -1.72
N PRO A 230 -31.40 21.29 -2.65
CA PRO A 230 -31.87 20.02 -3.17
C PRO A 230 -30.71 19.22 -3.73
N MET A 231 -30.43 18.03 -3.18
CA MET A 231 -29.35 17.13 -3.64
C MET A 231 -27.95 17.77 -3.70
N GLY A 232 -27.67 18.78 -2.87
CA GLY A 232 -26.38 19.48 -2.88
C GLY A 232 -26.14 20.34 -4.13
N ILE A 233 -27.18 20.61 -4.93
CA ILE A 233 -27.07 21.30 -6.23
C ILE A 233 -26.41 22.66 -6.03
N GLY A 234 -25.28 22.85 -6.72
CA GLY A 234 -24.46 24.05 -6.66
C GLY A 234 -23.47 24.08 -5.51
N VAL A 235 -23.74 23.39 -4.39
CA VAL A 235 -22.77 23.25 -3.29
C VAL A 235 -21.71 22.22 -3.65
N ARG A 236 -22.10 21.03 -4.12
CA ARG A 236 -21.15 20.00 -4.56
C ARG A 236 -20.28 20.52 -5.69
N GLU A 237 -20.90 21.10 -6.72
CA GLU A 237 -20.20 21.62 -7.90
C GLU A 237 -19.32 22.83 -7.53
N GLY A 238 -19.79 23.70 -6.61
CA GLY A 238 -19.01 24.81 -6.07
C GLY A 238 -17.78 24.34 -5.31
N THR A 239 -17.93 23.39 -4.38
CA THR A 239 -16.82 22.80 -3.62
C THR A 239 -15.82 22.11 -4.54
N MET A 240 -16.31 21.33 -5.52
CA MET A 240 -15.45 20.66 -6.50
C MET A 240 -14.71 21.68 -7.36
N THR A 241 -15.38 22.73 -7.83
CA THR A 241 -14.76 23.81 -8.61
C THR A 241 -13.67 24.51 -7.81
N TYR A 242 -13.98 24.90 -6.57
CA TYR A 242 -13.05 25.61 -5.70
C TYR A 242 -11.78 24.79 -5.40
N THR A 243 -11.96 23.53 -4.99
CA THR A 243 -10.85 22.65 -4.64
C THR A 243 -10.03 22.24 -5.87
N LEU A 244 -10.68 21.90 -6.99
CA LEU A 244 -10.01 21.47 -8.23
C LEU A 244 -9.34 22.62 -8.99
N ALA A 245 -9.78 23.86 -8.79
CA ALA A 245 -9.19 25.04 -9.44
C ALA A 245 -7.69 25.19 -9.15
N THR A 246 -7.22 24.69 -8.02
CA THR A 246 -5.79 24.70 -7.65
C THR A 246 -4.93 23.79 -8.53
N PHE A 247 -5.52 22.81 -9.21
CA PHE A 247 -4.81 21.86 -10.07
C PHE A 247 -4.88 22.22 -11.55
N ILE A 248 -6.03 22.67 -12.05
CA ILE A 248 -6.28 22.85 -13.50
C ILE A 248 -6.84 24.24 -13.85
N GLY A 249 -6.93 25.15 -12.88
CA GLY A 249 -7.51 26.48 -13.06
C GLY A 249 -9.04 26.51 -12.95
N THR A 250 -9.59 27.66 -12.55
CA THR A 250 -11.00 27.82 -12.17
C THR A 250 -11.99 27.52 -13.29
N SER A 251 -11.68 27.92 -14.53
CA SER A 251 -12.58 27.69 -15.67
C SER A 251 -12.70 26.21 -16.01
N ALA A 252 -11.57 25.50 -16.11
CA ALA A 252 -11.57 24.06 -16.41
C ALA A 252 -12.23 23.27 -15.28
N ALA A 253 -11.97 23.64 -14.02
CA ALA A 253 -12.60 23.03 -12.85
C ALA A 253 -14.14 23.19 -12.85
N ALA A 254 -14.66 24.37 -13.19
CA ALA A 254 -16.10 24.62 -13.26
C ALA A 254 -16.79 23.81 -14.36
N ILE A 255 -16.18 23.77 -15.56
CA ILE A 255 -16.67 22.96 -16.68
C ILE A 255 -16.65 21.48 -16.31
N GLY A 256 -15.53 21.00 -15.74
CA GLY A 256 -15.39 19.61 -15.29
C GLY A 256 -16.42 19.21 -14.25
N ALA A 257 -16.73 20.06 -13.28
CA ALA A 257 -17.72 19.77 -12.24
C ALA A 257 -19.14 19.56 -12.82
N ILE A 258 -19.55 20.40 -13.77
CA ILE A 258 -20.86 20.27 -14.44
C ILE A 258 -20.86 19.09 -15.42
N PHE A 259 -19.80 18.94 -16.21
CA PHE A 259 -19.68 17.85 -17.17
C PHE A 259 -19.84 16.48 -16.48
N THR A 260 -19.13 16.30 -15.36
CA THR A 260 -19.19 15.07 -14.58
C THR A 260 -20.57 14.80 -13.99
N ARG A 261 -21.33 15.85 -13.66
CA ARG A 261 -22.72 15.71 -13.21
C ARG A 261 -23.62 15.15 -14.32
N VAL A 262 -23.45 15.64 -15.54
CA VAL A 262 -24.17 15.12 -16.72
C VAL A 262 -23.84 13.65 -16.95
N ILE A 263 -22.54 13.29 -16.93
CA ILE A 263 -22.10 11.89 -17.12
C ILE A 263 -22.64 10.97 -16.01
N LEU A 264 -22.66 11.43 -14.76
CA LEU A 264 -23.24 10.68 -13.64
C LEU A 264 -24.75 10.42 -13.83
N ILE A 265 -25.51 11.42 -14.30
CA ILE A 265 -26.95 11.28 -14.58
C ILE A 265 -27.18 10.29 -15.73
N ILE A 266 -26.41 10.40 -16.82
CA ILE A 266 -26.49 9.46 -17.95
C ILE A 266 -26.20 8.03 -17.47
N SER A 267 -25.15 7.86 -16.66
CA SER A 267 -24.77 6.56 -16.09
C SER A 267 -25.85 5.99 -15.19
N GLU A 268 -26.56 6.81 -14.42
CA GLU A 268 -27.69 6.35 -13.61
C GLU A 268 -28.83 5.82 -14.50
N LEU A 269 -29.20 6.56 -15.55
CA LEU A 269 -30.25 6.13 -16.48
C LEU A 269 -29.88 4.82 -17.17
N ILE A 270 -28.63 4.70 -17.63
CA ILE A 270 -28.11 3.44 -18.20
C ILE A 270 -28.18 2.32 -17.14
N SER A 271 -27.76 2.60 -15.91
CA SER A 271 -27.78 1.61 -14.82
C SER A 271 -29.20 1.12 -14.51
N LEU A 272 -30.18 2.03 -14.51
CA LEU A 272 -31.58 1.68 -14.35
C LEU A 272 -32.08 0.78 -15.49
N VAL A 273 -31.77 1.13 -16.74
CA VAL A 273 -32.12 0.29 -17.90
C VAL A 273 -31.51 -1.10 -17.75
N LEU A 274 -30.22 -1.19 -17.38
CA LEU A 274 -29.54 -2.45 -17.11
C LEU A 274 -30.22 -3.23 -15.98
N ILE A 275 -30.60 -2.59 -14.88
CA ILE A 275 -31.30 -3.23 -13.75
C ILE A 275 -32.67 -3.76 -14.17
N ILE A 276 -33.43 -3.00 -14.96
CA ILE A 276 -34.72 -3.44 -15.52
C ILE A 276 -34.52 -4.68 -16.41
N LEU A 277 -33.51 -4.67 -17.29
CA LEU A 277 -33.16 -5.81 -18.13
C LEU A 277 -32.72 -7.02 -17.29
N LEU A 278 -31.89 -6.80 -16.27
CA LEU A 278 -31.44 -7.84 -15.33
C LEU A 278 -32.62 -8.49 -14.60
N ASN A 279 -33.66 -7.71 -14.26
CA ASN A 279 -34.86 -8.23 -13.63
C ASN A 279 -35.74 -9.04 -14.58
N LYS A 280 -35.64 -8.80 -15.90
CA LYS A 280 -36.32 -9.62 -16.93
C LYS A 280 -35.58 -10.93 -17.25
N ILE A 281 -34.28 -11.04 -16.95
CA ILE A 281 -33.53 -12.28 -17.15
C ILE A 281 -34.06 -13.38 -16.22
N LYS A 282 -34.70 -14.40 -16.81
CA LYS A 282 -35.10 -15.64 -16.14
C LYS A 282 -33.86 -16.51 -15.91
N GLY A 283 -33.68 -17.00 -14.68
CA GLY A 283 -32.58 -17.91 -14.31
C GLY A 283 -31.80 -17.49 -13.06
N ASP A 284 -31.04 -18.44 -12.52
CA ASP A 284 -30.35 -18.30 -11.22
C ASP A 284 -28.98 -17.63 -11.29
N LEU A 285 -28.50 -17.19 -12.47
CA LEU A 285 -27.15 -16.61 -12.62
C LEU A 285 -26.85 -15.50 -11.62
N ILE A 286 -27.76 -14.52 -11.51
CA ILE A 286 -27.57 -13.36 -10.63
C ILE A 286 -27.73 -13.76 -9.16
N ASN A 287 -28.63 -14.69 -8.85
CA ASN A 287 -28.77 -15.28 -7.51
C ASN A 287 -27.48 -16.02 -7.11
N ASN A 288 -26.84 -16.70 -8.06
CA ASN A 288 -25.57 -17.42 -7.83
C ASN A 288 -24.40 -16.45 -7.60
N ILE A 289 -24.31 -15.37 -8.39
CA ILE A 289 -23.33 -14.29 -8.15
C ILE A 289 -23.56 -13.68 -6.77
N GLU A 290 -24.80 -13.40 -6.40
CA GLU A 290 -25.12 -12.83 -5.09
C GLU A 290 -24.72 -13.77 -3.94
N LYS A 291 -25.10 -15.06 -4.03
CA LYS A 291 -24.69 -16.08 -3.07
C LYS A 291 -23.17 -16.17 -2.99
N PHE A 292 -22.47 -16.07 -4.11
CA PHE A 292 -21.01 -16.07 -4.16
C PHE A 292 -20.42 -14.86 -3.41
N VAL A 293 -20.91 -13.63 -3.68
CA VAL A 293 -20.43 -12.41 -3.01
C VAL A 293 -20.67 -12.49 -1.49
N PHE A 294 -21.87 -12.90 -1.08
CA PHE A 294 -22.20 -13.01 0.35
C PHE A 294 -21.35 -14.08 1.07
N LYS A 295 -21.13 -15.23 0.42
CA LYS A 295 -20.28 -16.33 0.93
C LYS A 295 -18.81 -15.93 1.06
N ASN A 296 -18.33 -15.06 0.16
CA ASN A 296 -16.93 -14.65 0.05
C ASN A 296 -16.66 -13.20 0.49
N LYS A 297 -17.59 -12.56 1.21
CA LYS A 297 -17.50 -11.15 1.61
C LYS A 297 -16.15 -10.76 2.24
N TYR A 298 -15.59 -11.60 3.11
CA TYR A 298 -14.29 -11.34 3.75
C TYR A 298 -13.13 -11.34 2.76
N LEU A 299 -13.12 -12.25 1.78
CA LEU A 299 -12.08 -12.31 0.77
C LEU A 299 -12.20 -11.13 -0.21
N ILE A 300 -13.42 -10.76 -0.59
CA ILE A 300 -13.66 -9.57 -1.43
C ILE A 300 -13.20 -8.31 -0.70
N THR A 301 -13.52 -8.18 0.59
CA THR A 301 -13.03 -7.09 1.44
C THR A 301 -11.50 -7.08 1.52
N LEU A 302 -10.85 -8.24 1.64
CA LEU A 302 -9.40 -8.32 1.64
C LEU A 302 -8.79 -7.87 0.31
N ILE A 303 -9.33 -8.33 -0.83
CA ILE A 303 -8.88 -7.91 -2.16
C ILE A 303 -9.02 -6.39 -2.32
N PHE A 304 -10.10 -5.81 -1.80
CA PHE A 304 -10.27 -4.36 -1.79
C PHE A 304 -9.19 -3.64 -0.97
N LEU A 305 -8.90 -4.11 0.25
CA LEU A 305 -7.84 -3.54 1.09
C LEU A 305 -6.46 -3.65 0.43
N ILE A 306 -6.17 -4.78 -0.24
CA ILE A 306 -4.95 -4.96 -1.05
C ILE A 306 -4.93 -3.93 -2.18
N GLY A 307 -6.05 -3.74 -2.89
CA GLY A 307 -6.16 -2.72 -3.95
C GLY A 307 -5.86 -1.31 -3.44
N LEU A 308 -6.43 -0.91 -2.29
CA LEU A 308 -6.15 0.39 -1.68
C LEU A 308 -4.66 0.54 -1.31
N TYR A 309 -4.06 -0.50 -0.75
CA TYR A 309 -2.63 -0.52 -0.43
C TYR A 309 -1.78 -0.33 -1.69
N VAL A 310 -2.03 -1.13 -2.74
CA VAL A 310 -1.28 -1.07 -4.00
C VAL A 310 -1.39 0.31 -4.63
N ILE A 311 -2.60 0.88 -4.70
CA ILE A 311 -2.80 2.20 -5.30
C ILE A 311 -2.05 3.28 -4.49
N TYR A 312 -2.16 3.27 -3.16
CA TYR A 312 -1.46 4.24 -2.30
C TYR A 312 0.05 4.14 -2.43
N TYR A 313 0.60 2.96 -2.17
CA TYR A 313 2.04 2.79 -2.11
C TYR A 313 2.71 2.86 -3.50
N THR A 314 2.04 2.43 -4.58
CA THR A 314 2.56 2.66 -5.95
C THR A 314 2.62 4.15 -6.26
N THR A 315 1.54 4.90 -5.96
CA THR A 315 1.50 6.35 -6.20
C THR A 315 2.59 7.05 -5.41
N ALA A 316 2.72 6.70 -4.13
CA ALA A 316 3.75 7.20 -3.24
C ALA A 316 5.16 6.91 -3.75
N SER A 317 5.49 5.67 -4.10
CA SER A 317 6.81 5.29 -4.61
C SER A 317 7.12 5.95 -5.96
N PHE A 318 6.13 6.10 -6.84
CA PHE A 318 6.32 6.81 -8.11
C PHE A 318 6.59 8.30 -7.89
N PHE A 319 5.97 8.92 -6.88
CA PHE A 319 6.26 10.32 -6.53
C PHE A 319 7.63 10.45 -5.90
N ARG A 320 8.06 9.46 -5.14
CA ARG A 320 9.43 9.45 -4.62
C ARG A 320 10.42 9.46 -5.76
N TYR A 321 10.21 8.61 -6.77
CA TYR A 321 11.01 8.63 -7.98
C TYR A 321 10.92 9.97 -8.72
N ASP A 322 9.73 10.44 -9.07
CA ASP A 322 9.54 11.67 -9.87
C ASP A 322 10.04 12.96 -9.20
N ASN A 323 10.18 12.95 -7.87
CA ASN A 323 10.71 14.07 -7.11
C ASN A 323 12.16 13.86 -6.66
N PHE A 324 12.88 12.89 -7.26
CA PHE A 324 14.29 12.62 -7.01
C PHE A 324 14.60 12.25 -5.54
N TYR A 325 13.66 11.56 -4.87
CA TYR A 325 13.87 10.97 -3.54
C TYR A 325 14.45 9.55 -3.58
N THR A 326 14.63 8.98 -4.77
CA THR A 326 15.18 7.64 -4.99
C THR A 326 16.67 7.70 -5.34
N GLY A 327 17.45 6.79 -4.76
CA GLY A 327 18.92 6.84 -4.82
C GLY A 327 19.58 5.95 -5.87
N ARG A 328 20.81 6.29 -6.27
CA ARG A 328 21.73 5.43 -7.03
C ARG A 328 22.12 4.16 -6.25
N PHE A 329 22.34 4.28 -4.93
CA PHE A 329 22.75 3.15 -4.06
C PHE A 329 21.62 2.14 -3.79
N ASP A 330 20.38 2.59 -3.78
CA ASP A 330 19.23 1.71 -3.54
C ASP A 330 18.57 1.33 -4.88
N LEU A 331 17.63 2.14 -5.37
CA LEU A 331 16.90 1.82 -6.61
C LEU A 331 17.81 1.66 -7.83
N GLY A 332 18.77 2.57 -8.03
CA GLY A 332 19.63 2.60 -9.23
C GLY A 332 20.53 1.36 -9.36
N ASN A 333 20.99 0.80 -8.24
CA ASN A 333 21.78 -0.44 -8.22
C ASN A 333 20.98 -1.64 -8.73
N MET A 334 19.74 -1.76 -8.25
CA MET A 334 18.86 -2.86 -8.63
C MET A 334 18.41 -2.71 -10.08
N ASP A 335 18.01 -1.50 -10.45
CA ASP A 335 17.62 -1.15 -11.82
C ASP A 335 18.73 -1.46 -12.82
N GLN A 336 19.95 -0.94 -12.61
CA GLN A 336 21.07 -1.19 -13.51
C GLN A 336 21.37 -2.69 -13.65
N THR A 337 21.27 -3.46 -12.56
CA THR A 337 21.51 -4.91 -12.59
C THR A 337 20.47 -5.64 -13.44
N VAL A 338 19.19 -5.27 -13.31
CA VAL A 338 18.06 -5.82 -14.06
C VAL A 338 18.18 -5.43 -15.55
N TRP A 339 18.44 -4.15 -15.81
CA TRP A 339 18.63 -3.59 -17.14
C TRP A 339 19.82 -4.23 -17.87
N ASN A 340 20.98 -4.36 -17.22
CA ASN A 340 22.13 -5.05 -17.81
C ASN A 340 21.83 -6.52 -18.11
N THR A 341 21.06 -7.19 -17.24
CA THR A 341 20.70 -8.59 -17.44
C THR A 341 19.86 -8.79 -18.69
N ILE A 342 18.84 -7.95 -18.92
CA ILE A 342 18.03 -8.06 -20.14
C ILE A 342 18.81 -7.67 -21.41
N ASN A 343 19.85 -6.84 -21.28
CA ASN A 343 20.75 -6.44 -22.35
C ASN A 343 21.99 -7.36 -22.52
N GLY A 344 21.98 -8.57 -21.94
CA GLY A 344 23.01 -9.59 -22.15
C GLY A 344 24.21 -9.53 -21.18
N ARG A 345 24.32 -8.49 -20.34
CA ARG A 345 25.31 -8.37 -19.25
C ARG A 345 24.73 -8.90 -17.94
N ILE A 346 24.54 -10.22 -17.88
CA ILE A 346 23.84 -10.89 -16.78
C ILE A 346 24.46 -10.55 -15.42
N PHE A 347 23.63 -9.98 -14.54
CA PHE A 347 23.94 -9.73 -13.13
C PHE A 347 25.13 -8.77 -12.89
N GLN A 348 25.38 -7.85 -13.84
CA GLN A 348 26.44 -6.85 -13.76
C GLN A 348 25.91 -5.44 -13.44
N LEU A 349 26.73 -4.65 -12.76
CA LEU A 349 26.48 -3.23 -12.48
C LEU A 349 27.79 -2.45 -12.41
N THR A 350 27.73 -1.12 -12.52
CA THR A 350 28.87 -0.27 -12.16
C THR A 350 29.04 -0.32 -10.64
N ASN A 351 30.27 -0.58 -10.17
CA ASN A 351 30.60 -0.63 -8.75
C ASN A 351 30.11 0.66 -8.05
N PRO A 352 29.23 0.57 -7.04
CA PRO A 352 28.73 1.75 -6.33
C PRO A 352 29.83 2.59 -5.68
N ASP A 353 30.95 1.96 -5.32
CA ASP A 353 32.09 2.55 -4.64
C ASP A 353 33.30 2.74 -5.60
N GLY A 354 33.10 2.66 -6.91
CA GLY A 354 34.20 2.69 -7.87
C GLY A 354 33.79 2.98 -9.32
N ILE A 355 34.75 2.87 -10.22
CA ILE A 355 34.56 3.15 -11.66
C ILE A 355 34.45 1.88 -12.53
N LYS A 356 34.67 0.71 -11.95
CA LYS A 356 34.68 -0.57 -12.69
C LYS A 356 33.30 -1.19 -12.72
N THR A 357 32.96 -1.85 -13.82
CA THR A 357 31.83 -2.78 -13.87
C THR A 357 32.22 -4.05 -13.10
N ILE A 358 31.31 -4.52 -12.25
CA ILE A 358 31.48 -5.73 -11.45
C ILE A 358 30.20 -6.57 -11.49
N TYR A 359 30.27 -7.78 -10.94
CA TYR A 359 29.08 -8.59 -10.68
C TYR A 359 28.40 -8.14 -9.39
N ARG A 360 27.07 -8.13 -9.39
CA ARG A 360 26.22 -7.86 -8.20
C ARG A 360 26.57 -8.74 -7.01
N LEU A 361 27.06 -9.94 -7.30
CA LEU A 361 27.54 -10.95 -6.36
C LEU A 361 28.70 -10.48 -5.46
N ALA A 362 29.39 -9.40 -5.81
CA ALA A 362 30.39 -8.77 -4.94
C ALA A 362 29.78 -8.11 -3.68
N PHE A 363 28.46 -7.96 -3.64
CA PHE A 363 27.73 -7.37 -2.51
C PHE A 363 26.66 -8.31 -1.99
N HIS A 364 25.78 -8.81 -2.85
CA HIS A 364 24.63 -9.65 -2.45
C HIS A 364 24.37 -10.76 -3.47
N SER A 365 23.81 -11.87 -2.99
CA SER A 365 23.37 -12.99 -3.84
C SER A 365 21.86 -12.92 -4.13
N ASP A 366 21.38 -11.75 -4.53
CA ASP A 366 19.98 -11.46 -4.84
C ASP A 366 19.59 -11.89 -6.27
N PHE A 367 19.78 -13.17 -6.56
CA PHE A 367 19.51 -13.80 -7.86
C PHE A 367 18.08 -13.62 -8.37
N ILE A 368 17.13 -13.26 -7.49
CA ILE A 368 15.77 -12.89 -7.87
C ILE A 368 15.74 -11.75 -8.91
N LEU A 369 16.75 -10.86 -8.93
CA LEU A 369 16.88 -9.80 -9.94
C LEU A 369 16.94 -10.36 -11.37
N ILE A 370 17.58 -11.52 -11.56
CA ILE A 370 17.66 -12.19 -12.87
C ILE A 370 16.26 -12.65 -13.30
N LEU A 371 15.46 -13.16 -12.37
CA LEU A 371 14.09 -13.61 -12.64
C LEU A 371 13.12 -12.44 -12.89
N ILE A 372 13.48 -11.24 -12.44
CA ILE A 372 12.70 -10.00 -12.63
C ILE A 372 13.04 -9.33 -13.96
N ALA A 373 14.25 -9.52 -14.50
CA ALA A 373 14.71 -8.92 -15.77
C ALA A 373 13.73 -9.01 -16.95
N PRO A 374 13.02 -10.13 -17.18
CA PRO A 374 12.03 -10.21 -18.26
C PRO A 374 10.88 -9.19 -18.16
N LEU A 375 10.61 -8.61 -16.98
CA LEU A 375 9.60 -7.55 -16.82
C LEU A 375 9.96 -6.27 -17.58
N TYR A 376 11.26 -6.04 -17.85
CA TYR A 376 11.70 -4.86 -18.61
C TYR A 376 11.37 -4.97 -20.10
N LEU A 377 11.01 -6.17 -20.60
CA LEU A 377 10.42 -6.33 -21.94
C LEU A 377 9.01 -5.71 -22.05
N ILE A 378 8.32 -5.53 -20.92
CA ILE A 378 7.00 -4.90 -20.86
C ILE A 378 7.17 -3.40 -20.63
N TRP A 379 7.99 -3.03 -19.64
CA TRP A 379 8.26 -1.65 -19.29
C TRP A 379 9.69 -1.51 -18.73
N GLU A 380 10.61 -1.08 -19.59
CA GLU A 380 11.98 -0.72 -19.23
C GLU A 380 11.97 0.64 -18.53
N ASN A 381 11.77 0.62 -17.21
CA ASN A 381 11.82 1.79 -16.35
C ASN A 381 12.01 1.36 -14.87
N PRO A 382 12.75 2.11 -14.03
CA PRO A 382 12.93 1.78 -12.61
C PRO A 382 11.61 1.67 -11.83
N LYS A 383 10.57 2.41 -12.25
CA LYS A 383 9.22 2.32 -11.66
C LYS A 383 8.58 0.95 -11.81
N MET A 384 9.01 0.12 -12.77
CA MET A 384 8.53 -1.26 -12.90
C MET A 384 8.89 -2.09 -11.67
N LEU A 385 10.09 -1.89 -11.10
CA LEU A 385 10.50 -2.53 -9.85
C LEU A 385 9.67 -2.03 -8.66
N LEU A 386 9.40 -0.71 -8.61
CA LEU A 386 8.56 -0.07 -7.59
C LEU A 386 7.07 -0.47 -7.67
N LEU A 387 6.58 -0.85 -8.84
CA LEU A 387 5.24 -1.43 -8.97
C LEU A 387 5.26 -2.89 -8.53
N PHE A 388 6.23 -3.66 -9.02
CA PHE A 388 6.33 -5.09 -8.78
C PHE A 388 6.48 -5.42 -7.29
N HIS A 389 7.40 -4.78 -6.56
CA HIS A 389 7.53 -5.04 -5.12
C HIS A 389 6.26 -4.70 -4.33
N THR A 390 5.54 -3.64 -4.70
CA THR A 390 4.33 -3.18 -4.01
C THR A 390 3.23 -4.22 -4.16
N ILE A 391 3.07 -4.76 -5.38
CA ILE A 391 2.13 -5.84 -5.64
C ILE A 391 2.51 -7.07 -4.82
N ILE A 392 3.77 -7.54 -4.91
CA ILE A 392 4.19 -8.76 -4.21
C ILE A 392 4.04 -8.61 -2.69
N LEU A 393 4.46 -7.49 -2.11
CA LEU A 393 4.36 -7.24 -0.67
C LEU A 393 2.89 -7.23 -0.22
N SER A 394 2.00 -6.58 -0.96
CA SER A 394 0.56 -6.56 -0.65
C SER A 394 -0.10 -7.95 -0.66
N LEU A 395 0.37 -8.86 -1.53
CA LEU A 395 -0.11 -10.24 -1.59
C LEU A 395 0.24 -11.05 -0.33
N GLY A 396 1.21 -10.60 0.48
CA GLY A 396 1.48 -11.15 1.81
C GLY A 396 0.22 -11.20 2.69
N ALA A 397 -0.68 -10.21 2.54
CA ALA A 397 -1.95 -10.17 3.27
C ALA A 397 -2.86 -11.37 2.97
N LEU A 398 -2.81 -11.94 1.75
CA LEU A 398 -3.55 -13.15 1.39
C LEU A 398 -3.05 -14.36 2.18
N TYR A 399 -1.73 -14.49 2.32
CA TYR A 399 -1.14 -15.60 3.07
C TYR A 399 -1.32 -15.44 4.57
N VAL A 400 -1.27 -14.21 5.10
CA VAL A 400 -1.67 -13.93 6.49
C VAL A 400 -3.13 -14.37 6.73
N TYR A 401 -4.04 -14.03 5.81
CA TYR A 401 -5.45 -14.45 5.88
C TYR A 401 -5.56 -15.98 5.85
N ALA A 402 -4.86 -16.61 4.93
CA ALA A 402 -4.94 -18.04 4.69
C ALA A 402 -4.38 -18.85 5.88
N ILE A 403 -3.22 -18.45 6.41
CA ILE A 403 -2.62 -19.04 7.62
C ILE A 403 -3.56 -18.87 8.81
N SER A 404 -4.03 -17.65 9.05
CA SER A 404 -4.95 -17.34 10.14
C SER A 404 -6.25 -18.15 10.05
N ASN A 405 -6.82 -18.28 8.86
CA ASN A 405 -8.06 -19.03 8.66
C ASN A 405 -7.85 -20.55 8.79
N VAL A 406 -6.69 -21.07 8.41
CA VAL A 406 -6.33 -22.48 8.64
C VAL A 406 -6.22 -22.79 10.14
N LEU A 407 -5.60 -21.90 10.92
CA LEU A 407 -5.31 -22.12 12.34
C LEU A 407 -6.50 -21.79 13.25
N LEU A 408 -7.10 -20.61 13.07
CA LEU A 408 -8.19 -20.09 13.91
C LEU A 408 -9.58 -20.51 13.45
N LYS A 409 -9.73 -20.97 12.20
CA LYS A 409 -11.02 -21.32 11.56
C LYS A 409 -12.07 -20.21 11.66
N ASN A 410 -11.62 -18.95 11.63
CA ASN A 410 -12.48 -17.79 11.75
C ASN A 410 -12.07 -16.72 10.73
N LYS A 411 -12.89 -16.56 9.67
CA LYS A 411 -12.65 -15.62 8.56
C LYS A 411 -12.55 -14.15 9.01
N ALA A 412 -13.23 -13.78 10.10
CA ALA A 412 -13.29 -12.39 10.54
C ALA A 412 -11.98 -11.94 11.20
N ILE A 413 -11.48 -12.69 12.19
CA ILE A 413 -10.16 -12.41 12.77
C ILE A 413 -9.03 -12.60 11.75
N SER A 414 -9.20 -13.51 10.78
CA SER A 414 -8.26 -13.68 9.68
C SER A 414 -8.16 -12.41 8.82
N LEU A 415 -9.30 -11.78 8.50
CA LEU A 415 -9.32 -10.49 7.80
C LEU A 415 -8.62 -9.40 8.62
N ILE A 416 -8.74 -9.40 9.95
CA ILE A 416 -8.04 -8.42 10.80
C ILE A 416 -6.54 -8.61 10.78
N PHE A 417 -6.04 -9.83 10.90
CA PHE A 417 -4.60 -10.05 10.77
C PHE A 417 -4.06 -9.53 9.43
N SER A 418 -4.81 -9.74 8.35
CA SER A 418 -4.43 -9.21 7.03
C SER A 418 -4.54 -7.70 6.93
N ALA A 419 -5.57 -7.09 7.49
CA ALA A 419 -5.68 -5.63 7.55
C ALA A 419 -4.54 -5.03 8.39
N SER A 420 -4.20 -5.66 9.51
CA SER A 420 -3.08 -5.28 10.37
C SER A 420 -1.73 -5.44 9.70
N TYR A 421 -1.58 -6.40 8.79
CA TYR A 421 -0.40 -6.54 7.94
C TYR A 421 -0.28 -5.38 6.95
N LEU A 422 -1.36 -5.03 6.25
CA LEU A 422 -1.38 -3.91 5.30
C LEU A 422 -1.19 -2.54 5.98
N LEU A 423 -1.60 -2.40 7.23
CA LEU A 423 -1.42 -1.20 8.06
C LEU A 423 -0.17 -1.25 8.95
N ASN A 424 0.69 -2.26 8.80
CA ASN A 424 1.87 -2.40 9.65
C ASN A 424 2.92 -1.33 9.29
N PRO A 425 3.45 -0.55 10.26
CA PRO A 425 4.47 0.47 10.00
C PRO A 425 5.70 -0.05 9.25
N ALA A 426 6.25 -1.20 9.66
CA ALA A 426 7.45 -1.76 9.04
C ALA A 426 7.17 -2.16 7.58
N VAL A 427 6.04 -2.83 7.31
CA VAL A 427 5.62 -3.15 5.94
C VAL A 427 5.45 -1.90 5.08
N GLY A 428 4.88 -0.83 5.66
CA GLY A 428 4.74 0.46 4.98
C GLY A 428 6.07 1.12 4.64
N PHE A 429 7.03 1.14 5.56
CA PHE A 429 8.35 1.72 5.31
C PHE A 429 9.16 0.88 4.32
N VAL A 430 9.16 -0.45 4.45
CA VAL A 430 9.81 -1.34 3.48
C VAL A 430 9.31 -1.09 2.05
N ASN A 431 8.03 -0.75 1.87
CA ASN A 431 7.50 -0.41 0.56
C ASN A 431 7.94 0.98 0.06
N LEU A 432 8.12 1.95 0.96
CA LEU A 432 8.52 3.31 0.57
C LEU A 432 10.02 3.44 0.39
N TYR A 433 10.82 2.64 1.09
CA TYR A 433 12.27 2.69 1.07
C TYR A 433 12.82 1.99 -0.19
N ASP A 434 12.55 2.58 -1.35
CA ASP A 434 12.99 2.16 -2.68
C ASP A 434 12.75 0.64 -2.95
N PHE A 435 13.42 0.04 -3.93
CA PHE A 435 13.28 -1.38 -4.23
C PHE A 435 14.47 -2.17 -3.65
N HIS A 436 14.17 -3.15 -2.79
CA HIS A 436 15.14 -4.15 -2.33
C HIS A 436 14.60 -5.55 -2.55
N PRO A 437 15.36 -6.46 -3.18
CA PRO A 437 14.99 -7.85 -3.39
C PRO A 437 14.46 -8.57 -2.14
N VAL A 438 15.09 -8.36 -0.98
CA VAL A 438 14.72 -8.99 0.30
C VAL A 438 13.31 -8.64 0.77
N ALA A 439 12.73 -7.51 0.33
CA ALA A 439 11.34 -7.16 0.62
C ALA A 439 10.34 -8.21 0.11
N LEU A 440 10.65 -8.86 -1.02
CA LEU A 440 9.81 -9.91 -1.60
C LEU A 440 9.77 -11.16 -0.71
N ALA A 441 10.82 -11.39 0.10
CA ALA A 441 10.89 -12.52 1.03
C ALA A 441 9.74 -12.49 2.05
N THR A 442 9.25 -11.31 2.42
CA THR A 442 8.10 -11.20 3.35
C THR A 442 6.92 -12.03 2.87
N THR A 443 6.53 -11.87 1.61
CA THR A 443 5.41 -12.61 1.01
C THR A 443 5.78 -14.07 0.74
N PHE A 444 6.98 -14.33 0.23
CA PHE A 444 7.40 -15.70 -0.09
C PHE A 444 7.54 -16.59 1.15
N LEU A 445 7.98 -16.04 2.29
CA LEU A 445 8.05 -16.78 3.56
C LEU A 445 6.67 -17.03 4.17
N LEU A 446 5.74 -16.07 4.07
CA LEU A 446 4.34 -16.29 4.42
C LEU A 446 3.73 -17.39 3.55
N ALA A 447 3.96 -17.37 2.23
CA ALA A 447 3.51 -18.41 1.31
C ALA A 447 4.12 -19.77 1.64
N SER A 448 5.43 -19.82 1.88
CA SER A 448 6.15 -21.02 2.32
C SER A 448 5.53 -21.59 3.58
N TYR A 449 5.29 -20.77 4.60
CA TYR A 449 4.67 -21.23 5.84
C TYR A 449 3.24 -21.77 5.62
N TYR A 450 2.44 -21.11 4.77
CA TYR A 450 1.12 -21.60 4.41
C TYR A 450 1.17 -22.99 3.75
N TYR A 451 2.06 -23.21 2.78
CA TYR A 451 2.19 -24.51 2.12
C TYR A 451 2.85 -25.57 3.00
N PHE A 452 3.71 -25.16 3.93
CA PHE A 452 4.18 -26.02 5.03
C PHE A 452 3.00 -26.53 5.86
N LEU A 453 2.04 -25.68 6.26
CA LEU A 453 0.83 -26.11 6.98
C LEU A 453 -0.04 -27.05 6.14
N LYS A 454 -0.11 -26.83 4.83
CA LYS A 454 -0.89 -27.66 3.89
C LYS A 454 -0.20 -28.96 3.47
N ARG A 455 1.07 -29.16 3.83
CA ARG A 455 1.91 -30.28 3.36
C ARG A 455 2.02 -30.37 1.83
N ASN A 456 1.95 -29.23 1.15
CA ASN A 456 2.23 -29.17 -0.29
C ASN A 456 3.71 -28.86 -0.48
N TYR A 457 4.53 -29.91 -0.59
CA TYR A 457 5.99 -29.76 -0.65
C TYR A 457 6.47 -29.10 -1.94
N ILE A 458 5.76 -29.28 -3.06
CA ILE A 458 6.13 -28.64 -4.35
C ILE A 458 6.05 -27.13 -4.23
N LEU A 459 4.89 -26.61 -3.79
CA LEU A 459 4.70 -25.17 -3.64
C LEU A 459 5.52 -24.60 -2.48
N LEU A 460 5.75 -25.39 -1.41
CA LEU A 460 6.69 -25.01 -0.36
C LEU A 460 8.10 -24.80 -0.91
N THR A 461 8.66 -25.77 -1.66
CA THR A 461 9.99 -25.66 -2.26
C THR A 461 10.07 -24.44 -3.18
N PHE A 462 9.06 -24.25 -4.03
CA PHE A 462 9.00 -23.12 -4.96
C PHE A 462 9.13 -21.77 -4.23
N PHE A 463 8.29 -21.52 -3.21
CA PHE A 463 8.34 -20.27 -2.47
C PHE A 463 9.58 -20.14 -1.57
N LEU A 464 10.13 -21.25 -1.05
CA LEU A 464 11.38 -21.22 -0.30
C LEU A 464 12.57 -20.84 -1.18
N ILE A 465 12.65 -21.37 -2.41
CA ILE A 465 13.70 -21.01 -3.35
C ILE A 465 13.56 -19.54 -3.76
N LEU A 466 12.34 -19.08 -4.10
CA LEU A 466 12.12 -17.66 -4.40
C LEU A 466 12.54 -16.75 -3.25
N SER A 467 12.24 -17.13 -2.00
CA SER A 467 12.69 -16.41 -0.83
C SER A 467 14.21 -16.45 -0.65
N ALA A 468 14.84 -17.61 -0.85
CA ALA A 468 16.28 -17.76 -0.68
C ALA A 468 17.07 -17.00 -1.76
N PHE A 469 16.48 -16.79 -2.94
CA PHE A 469 17.07 -16.00 -4.03
C PHE A 469 16.99 -14.49 -3.80
N THR A 470 16.30 -14.02 -2.75
CA THR A 470 16.25 -12.58 -2.47
C THR A 470 17.49 -12.09 -1.75
N LYS A 471 18.17 -12.95 -0.98
CA LYS A 471 19.38 -12.60 -0.21
C LYS A 471 20.06 -13.82 0.40
N GLU A 472 21.38 -13.75 0.55
CA GLU A 472 22.26 -14.83 1.03
C GLU A 472 21.87 -15.43 2.39
N GLU A 473 21.47 -14.62 3.37
CA GLU A 473 21.14 -15.09 4.72
C GLU A 473 19.80 -15.84 4.78
N VAL A 474 18.91 -15.61 3.81
CA VAL A 474 17.56 -16.20 3.78
C VAL A 474 17.62 -17.71 3.57
N TRP A 475 18.71 -18.23 3.00
CA TRP A 475 19.00 -19.66 2.92
C TRP A 475 19.02 -20.37 4.28
N THR A 476 19.33 -19.66 5.37
CA THR A 476 19.26 -20.23 6.73
C THR A 476 17.84 -20.68 7.08
N LEU A 477 16.81 -19.98 6.58
CA LEU A 477 15.42 -20.35 6.82
C LEU A 477 15.02 -21.65 6.12
N VAL A 478 15.64 -21.98 4.99
CA VAL A 478 15.43 -23.27 4.31
C VAL A 478 15.75 -24.41 5.27
N SER A 479 16.87 -24.30 6.00
CA SER A 479 17.25 -25.29 7.01
C SER A 479 16.29 -25.34 8.20
N ILE A 480 15.80 -24.19 8.68
CA ILE A 480 14.82 -24.14 9.79
C ILE A 480 13.51 -24.81 9.37
N PHE A 481 13.02 -24.56 8.14
CA PHE A 481 11.86 -25.29 7.60
C PHE A 481 12.13 -26.80 7.53
N GLY A 482 13.31 -27.23 7.09
CA GLY A 482 13.74 -28.63 7.10
C GLY A 482 13.67 -29.27 8.49
N LEU A 483 14.23 -28.59 9.50
CA LEU A 483 14.16 -29.02 10.90
C LEU A 483 12.72 -29.17 11.39
N PHE A 484 11.85 -28.20 11.10
CA PHE A 484 10.45 -28.25 11.54
C PHE A 484 9.64 -29.35 10.84
N ILE A 485 9.96 -29.67 9.58
CA ILE A 485 9.38 -30.82 8.88
C ILE A 485 9.83 -32.12 9.54
N LEU A 486 11.13 -32.25 9.85
CA LEU A 486 11.67 -33.41 10.57
C LEU A 486 10.99 -33.60 11.91
N ILE A 487 10.98 -32.56 12.77
CA ILE A 487 10.31 -32.61 14.08
C ILE A 487 8.86 -33.07 13.90
N ARG A 488 8.10 -32.43 12.99
CA ARG A 488 6.70 -32.81 12.73
C ARG A 488 6.53 -34.26 12.28
N SER A 489 7.44 -34.77 11.45
CA SER A 489 7.42 -36.14 10.93
C SER A 489 7.65 -37.19 12.04
N PHE A 490 8.42 -36.86 13.08
CA PHE A 490 8.61 -37.74 14.24
C PHE A 490 7.37 -37.79 15.15
N TYR A 491 6.68 -36.67 15.35
CA TYR A 491 5.51 -36.60 16.24
C TYR A 491 4.19 -37.06 15.60
N LYS A 492 3.99 -36.86 14.29
CA LYS A 492 2.76 -37.25 13.60
C LYS A 492 3.00 -38.38 12.62
N LYS A 493 2.59 -39.60 12.99
CA LYS A 493 2.59 -40.75 12.06
C LYS A 493 1.64 -40.48 10.89
N THR A 494 2.20 -40.34 9.70
CA THR A 494 1.46 -40.26 8.43
C THR A 494 1.91 -41.34 7.45
N LYS A 495 1.06 -41.69 6.48
CA LYS A 495 1.29 -42.78 5.51
C LYS A 495 2.63 -42.65 4.74
N ASN A 496 3.11 -41.42 4.51
CA ASN A 496 4.35 -41.13 3.77
C ASN A 496 5.49 -40.58 4.64
N ASN A 497 5.62 -41.05 5.90
CA ASN A 497 6.54 -40.45 6.87
C ASN A 497 8.03 -40.45 6.44
N ILE A 498 8.46 -41.46 5.68
CA ILE A 498 9.87 -41.56 5.24
C ILE A 498 10.25 -40.46 4.23
N LEU A 499 9.35 -40.15 3.29
CA LEU A 499 9.58 -39.11 2.27
C LEU A 499 9.60 -37.71 2.91
N GLU A 500 8.72 -37.45 3.89
CA GLU A 500 8.75 -36.20 4.66
C GLU A 500 10.06 -36.04 5.45
N LYS A 501 10.57 -37.14 6.02
CA LYS A 501 11.86 -37.13 6.71
C LYS A 501 13.02 -36.85 5.77
N ILE A 502 13.09 -37.54 4.64
CA ILE A 502 14.14 -37.34 3.63
C ILE A 502 14.09 -35.88 3.14
N TYR A 503 12.91 -35.38 2.77
CA TYR A 503 12.75 -34.01 2.32
C TYR A 503 13.16 -32.98 3.40
N GLY A 504 12.73 -33.16 4.65
CA GLY A 504 13.12 -32.29 5.75
C GLY A 504 14.63 -32.32 6.02
N PHE A 505 15.26 -33.50 5.93
CA PHE A 505 16.71 -33.66 6.06
C PHE A 505 17.48 -32.97 4.94
N ILE A 506 17.04 -33.13 3.68
CA ILE A 506 17.62 -32.45 2.52
C ILE A 506 17.62 -30.92 2.72
N LEU A 507 16.47 -30.34 3.10
CA LEU A 507 16.40 -28.90 3.35
C LEU A 507 17.33 -28.46 4.50
N LEU A 508 17.39 -29.26 5.57
CA LEU A 508 18.23 -29.00 6.74
C LEU A 508 19.71 -28.91 6.36
N ILE A 509 20.22 -29.87 5.58
CA ILE A 509 21.65 -29.95 5.22
C ILE A 509 22.05 -29.03 4.06
N ILE A 510 21.09 -28.49 3.29
CA ILE A 510 21.40 -27.63 2.14
C ILE A 510 21.43 -26.14 2.52
N GLY A 511 20.46 -25.66 3.31
CA GLY A 511 20.27 -24.23 3.54
C GLY A 511 21.47 -23.52 4.19
N ILE A 512 21.86 -23.93 5.39
CA ILE A 512 22.97 -23.32 6.14
C ILE A 512 24.30 -23.40 5.38
N PRO A 513 24.70 -24.54 4.79
CA PRO A 513 25.93 -24.59 3.99
C PRO A 513 25.92 -23.66 2.79
N ILE A 514 24.80 -23.50 2.08
CA ILE A 514 24.70 -22.53 0.98
C ILE A 514 24.85 -21.10 1.52
N ALA A 515 24.15 -20.75 2.60
CA ALA A 515 24.27 -19.42 3.21
C ALA A 515 25.74 -19.12 3.58
N TYR A 516 26.42 -20.08 4.22
CA TYR A 516 27.82 -19.95 4.59
C TYR A 516 28.75 -19.81 3.38
N ILE A 517 28.57 -20.65 2.34
CA ILE A 517 29.37 -20.57 1.11
C ILE A 517 29.18 -19.22 0.42
N LEU A 518 27.94 -18.71 0.36
CA LEU A 518 27.65 -17.42 -0.24
C LEU A 518 28.34 -16.27 0.51
N ILE A 519 28.19 -16.23 1.84
CA ILE A 519 28.72 -15.16 2.70
C ILE A 519 30.25 -15.21 2.80
N ASP A 520 30.84 -16.39 2.98
CA ASP A 520 32.25 -16.55 3.39
C ASP A 520 33.18 -16.91 2.22
N LYS A 521 32.65 -17.33 1.07
CA LYS A 521 33.44 -17.75 -0.10
C LYS A 521 33.09 -16.99 -1.36
N ILE A 522 31.82 -17.01 -1.76
CA ILE A 522 31.40 -16.47 -3.06
C ILE A 522 31.44 -14.94 -3.06
N ILE A 523 30.76 -14.27 -2.12
CA ILE A 523 30.77 -12.80 -2.06
C ILE A 523 32.20 -12.26 -1.93
N PRO A 524 33.06 -12.79 -1.02
CA PRO A 524 34.45 -12.36 -0.93
C PRO A 524 35.28 -12.57 -2.20
N LEU A 525 35.05 -13.68 -2.92
CA LEU A 525 35.73 -13.96 -4.19
C LEU A 525 35.44 -12.86 -5.24
N PHE A 526 34.18 -12.46 -5.38
CA PHE A 526 33.79 -11.42 -6.35
C PHE A 526 34.12 -10.00 -5.88
N ARG A 527 34.17 -9.77 -4.56
CA ARG A 527 34.53 -8.48 -3.96
C ARG A 527 36.04 -8.22 -3.94
N GLY A 528 36.85 -9.28 -3.84
CA GLY A 528 38.29 -9.19 -3.59
C GLY A 528 38.68 -8.84 -2.15
N GLN A 529 37.70 -8.80 -1.25
CA GLN A 529 37.84 -8.52 0.18
C GLN A 529 36.77 -9.29 0.96
N GLN A 530 36.86 -9.29 2.29
CA GLN A 530 35.84 -9.91 3.14
C GLN A 530 34.45 -9.28 2.96
N HIS A 531 33.42 -10.02 3.34
CA HIS A 531 32.03 -9.56 3.28
C HIS A 531 31.87 -8.23 4.04
N PHE A 532 31.33 -7.20 3.37
CA PHE A 532 31.26 -5.84 3.92
C PHE A 532 30.56 -5.78 5.29
N ALA A 533 29.53 -6.59 5.49
CA ALA A 533 28.78 -6.63 6.75
C ALA A 533 29.59 -7.12 7.97
N LEU A 534 30.74 -7.77 7.81
CA LEU A 534 31.57 -8.22 8.94
C LEU A 534 32.06 -7.06 9.79
N GLU A 535 32.30 -5.89 9.19
CA GLU A 535 32.68 -4.68 9.91
C GLU A 535 31.64 -4.28 10.96
N TYR A 536 30.35 -4.57 10.71
CA TYR A 536 29.28 -4.24 11.64
C TYR A 536 29.25 -5.13 12.89
N TYR A 537 30.06 -6.18 12.93
CA TYR A 537 30.15 -7.14 14.03
C TYR A 537 31.58 -7.27 14.59
N SER A 538 32.44 -6.27 14.35
CA SER A 538 33.83 -6.26 14.81
C SER A 538 33.98 -6.49 16.32
N ASP A 539 32.99 -6.09 17.12
CA ASP A 539 32.92 -6.36 18.55
C ASP A 539 32.89 -7.86 18.89
N PHE A 540 32.39 -8.70 18.00
CA PHE A 540 32.23 -10.15 18.19
C PHE A 540 33.27 -10.96 17.44
N GLY A 541 34.04 -10.38 16.52
CA GLY A 541 35.11 -11.09 15.82
C GLY A 541 35.38 -10.53 14.44
N THR A 542 36.38 -11.12 13.79
CA THR A 542 36.88 -10.70 12.47
C THR A 542 36.46 -11.65 11.34
N SER A 543 35.85 -12.80 11.70
CA SER A 543 35.32 -13.79 10.75
C SER A 543 33.93 -14.26 11.15
N THR A 544 33.17 -14.77 10.18
CA THR A 544 31.80 -15.27 10.39
C THR A 544 31.73 -16.31 11.51
N LEU A 545 32.67 -17.26 11.52
CA LEU A 545 32.72 -18.33 12.53
C LEU A 545 33.08 -17.79 13.92
N GLU A 546 34.00 -16.83 13.99
CA GLU A 546 34.39 -16.18 15.24
C GLU A 546 33.24 -15.39 15.85
N VAL A 547 32.52 -14.61 15.03
CA VAL A 547 31.32 -13.88 15.46
C VAL A 547 30.29 -14.85 16.05
N ILE A 548 29.95 -15.92 15.35
CA ILE A 548 29.00 -16.93 15.85
C ILE A 548 29.48 -17.54 17.18
N LYS A 549 30.76 -17.94 17.24
CA LYS A 549 31.37 -18.54 18.44
C LYS A 549 31.31 -17.56 19.62
N ASN A 550 31.70 -16.30 19.43
CA ASN A 550 31.76 -15.33 20.50
C ASN A 550 30.37 -14.86 20.95
N VAL A 551 29.38 -14.80 20.06
CA VAL A 551 27.98 -14.56 20.45
C VAL A 551 27.46 -15.68 21.38
N LEU A 552 27.79 -16.94 21.08
CA LEU A 552 27.37 -18.09 21.89
C LEU A 552 28.14 -18.21 23.21
N LEU A 553 29.43 -17.90 23.21
CA LEU A 553 30.30 -18.02 24.39
C LEU A 553 30.24 -16.81 25.33
N ASN A 554 29.73 -15.65 24.88
CA ASN A 554 29.66 -14.43 25.69
C ASN A 554 28.20 -13.94 25.88
N PRO A 555 27.36 -14.67 26.64
CA PRO A 555 25.95 -14.34 26.82
C PRO A 555 25.75 -12.96 27.48
N VAL A 556 26.65 -12.56 28.40
CA VAL A 556 26.56 -11.23 29.05
C VAL A 556 26.68 -10.11 28.02
N LYS A 557 27.66 -10.21 27.10
CA LYS A 557 27.86 -9.22 26.03
C LYS A 557 26.68 -9.21 25.06
N LEU A 558 26.16 -10.39 24.70
CA LEU A 558 24.96 -10.54 23.89
C LEU A 558 23.75 -9.82 24.50
N PHE A 559 23.44 -10.06 25.77
CA PHE A 559 22.30 -9.42 26.44
C PHE A 559 22.54 -7.91 26.64
N ALA A 560 23.75 -7.49 27.01
CA ALA A 560 24.10 -6.08 27.11
C ALA A 560 23.85 -5.36 25.78
N ARG A 561 24.24 -5.99 24.66
CA ARG A 561 23.99 -5.47 23.31
C ARG A 561 22.50 -5.34 23.02
N ILE A 562 21.70 -6.38 23.26
CA ILE A 562 20.26 -6.38 22.98
C ILE A 562 19.49 -5.35 23.83
N LEU A 563 19.93 -5.10 25.07
CA LEU A 563 19.28 -4.19 26.02
C LEU A 563 19.64 -2.71 25.81
N GLU A 564 20.44 -2.36 24.80
CA GLU A 564 20.68 -0.96 24.44
C GLU A 564 19.37 -0.28 23.98
N GLY A 565 19.20 1.00 24.34
CA GLY A 565 17.92 1.71 24.22
C GLY A 565 17.33 1.74 22.79
N ASN A 566 18.17 1.94 21.78
CA ASN A 566 17.78 1.91 20.36
C ASN A 566 17.26 0.53 19.90
N ARG A 567 17.80 -0.56 20.43
CA ARG A 567 17.37 -1.94 20.10
C ARG A 567 16.09 -2.31 20.83
N LEU A 568 15.94 -1.85 22.06
CA LEU A 568 14.67 -1.97 22.77
C LEU A 568 13.56 -1.19 22.05
N GLU A 569 13.86 0.02 21.55
CA GLU A 569 12.94 0.79 20.72
C GLU A 569 12.55 0.03 19.44
N PHE A 570 13.52 -0.52 18.73
CA PHE A 570 13.28 -1.36 17.55
C PHE A 570 12.38 -2.56 17.86
N LEU A 571 12.64 -3.28 18.94
CA LEU A 571 11.81 -4.41 19.37
C LEU A 571 10.39 -3.96 19.73
N MET A 572 10.23 -2.85 20.44
CA MET A 572 8.91 -2.28 20.71
C MET A 572 8.17 -1.98 19.41
N GLN A 573 8.82 -1.32 18.46
CA GLN A 573 8.23 -0.99 17.15
C GLN A 573 7.84 -2.23 16.34
N LEU A 574 8.59 -3.33 16.48
CA LEU A 574 8.33 -4.59 15.80
C LEU A 574 7.11 -5.34 16.38
N PHE A 575 6.97 -5.36 17.72
CA PHE A 575 5.93 -6.15 18.41
C PHE A 575 4.64 -5.37 18.72
N LEU A 576 4.73 -4.05 18.88
CA LEU A 576 3.60 -3.17 19.21
C LEU A 576 2.43 -3.26 18.22
N PRO A 577 2.61 -3.36 16.89
CA PRO A 577 1.48 -3.40 15.94
C PRO A 577 0.49 -4.55 16.17
N LEU A 578 0.92 -5.61 16.86
CA LEU A 578 0.11 -6.77 17.23
C LEU A 578 -0.13 -6.86 18.74
N GLY A 579 0.13 -5.77 19.48
CA GLY A 579 0.01 -5.69 20.93
C GLY A 579 0.83 -6.77 21.63
N PHE A 580 2.07 -7.01 21.18
CA PHE A 580 2.94 -8.03 21.78
C PHE A 580 2.35 -9.45 21.78
N LEU A 581 1.32 -9.76 20.98
CA LEU A 581 0.79 -11.12 20.91
C LEU A 581 1.86 -12.12 20.48
N SER A 582 2.80 -11.72 19.62
CA SER A 582 3.86 -12.59 19.11
C SER A 582 4.78 -13.16 20.19
N ILE A 583 4.83 -12.61 21.41
CA ILE A 583 5.68 -13.17 22.48
C ILE A 583 4.98 -14.21 23.37
N VAL A 584 3.65 -14.35 23.27
CA VAL A 584 2.87 -15.28 24.13
C VAL A 584 3.09 -16.74 23.76
N ALA A 585 3.21 -17.06 22.46
CA ALA A 585 3.54 -18.39 21.93
C ALA A 585 4.73 -18.28 20.96
N PRO A 586 5.95 -18.04 21.49
CA PRO A 586 7.09 -17.57 20.69
C PRO A 586 7.76 -18.68 19.86
N PHE A 587 7.25 -19.92 19.86
CA PHE A 587 7.92 -21.05 19.19
C PHE A 587 8.16 -20.81 17.70
N THR A 588 7.28 -20.08 17.00
CA THR A 588 7.48 -19.74 15.59
C THR A 588 8.42 -18.54 15.39
N LEU A 589 8.80 -17.80 16.44
CA LEU A 589 9.84 -16.78 16.36
C LEU A 589 11.22 -17.37 16.13
N ILE A 590 11.42 -18.69 16.29
CA ILE A 590 12.67 -19.36 15.88
C ILE A 590 13.01 -19.06 14.42
N PHE A 591 12.01 -18.94 13.54
CA PHE A 591 12.22 -18.56 12.15
C PHE A 591 12.64 -17.10 11.95
N ALA A 592 12.39 -16.21 12.92
CA ALA A 592 12.85 -14.82 12.88
C ALA A 592 14.25 -14.64 13.50
N LEU A 593 14.74 -15.61 14.28
CA LEU A 593 15.97 -15.44 15.06
C LEU A 593 17.22 -15.09 14.24
N PRO A 594 17.49 -15.71 13.06
CA PRO A 594 18.68 -15.37 12.29
C PRO A 594 18.76 -13.87 11.96
N ASP A 595 17.74 -13.34 11.29
CA ASP A 595 17.67 -11.92 10.91
C ASP A 595 17.49 -10.98 12.09
N LEU A 596 16.80 -11.42 13.14
CA LEU A 596 16.68 -10.64 14.37
C LEU A 596 18.04 -10.46 15.05
N PHE A 597 18.87 -11.51 15.11
CA PHE A 597 20.23 -11.40 15.65
C PHE A 597 21.15 -10.58 14.75
N ILE A 598 21.08 -10.76 13.43
CA ILE A 598 21.80 -9.91 12.46
C ILE A 598 21.47 -8.43 12.75
N SER A 599 20.20 -8.10 12.91
CA SER A 599 19.72 -6.74 13.16
C SER A 599 20.17 -6.20 14.54
N LEU A 600 19.96 -6.97 15.60
CA LEU A 600 20.21 -6.54 16.98
C LEU A 600 21.70 -6.50 17.34
N LEU A 601 22.55 -7.33 16.73
CA LEU A 601 23.98 -7.35 17.08
C LEU A 601 24.81 -6.31 16.35
N SER A 602 24.32 -5.85 15.19
CA SER A 602 25.00 -4.90 14.33
C SER A 602 25.31 -3.58 15.04
N SER A 603 26.49 -3.02 14.77
CA SER A 603 26.86 -1.64 15.11
C SER A 603 26.25 -0.59 14.18
N ASN A 604 25.75 -1.00 13.00
CA ASN A 604 25.08 -0.11 12.08
C ASN A 604 23.64 0.17 12.54
N ALA A 605 23.33 1.45 12.79
CA ALA A 605 22.03 1.92 13.26
C ALA A 605 20.87 1.56 12.32
N ALA A 606 21.12 1.50 11.00
CA ALA A 606 20.09 1.21 10.01
C ALA A 606 19.50 -0.20 10.16
N LEU A 607 20.31 -1.17 10.62
CA LEU A 607 19.89 -2.57 10.72
C LEU A 607 18.85 -2.83 11.81
N HIS A 608 18.76 -1.97 12.83
CA HIS A 608 17.77 -2.04 13.90
C HIS A 608 16.82 -0.85 13.86
N GLN A 609 16.33 -0.50 12.67
CA GLN A 609 15.25 0.46 12.48
C GLN A 609 14.19 -0.14 11.57
N ILE A 610 12.91 0.17 11.83
CA ILE A 610 11.80 -0.30 10.99
C ILE A 610 11.68 0.44 9.65
N TYR A 611 12.45 1.52 9.47
CA TYR A 611 12.40 2.38 8.29
C TYR A 611 12.99 1.73 7.03
N TYR A 612 13.85 0.73 7.20
CA TYR A 612 14.59 0.07 6.14
C TYR A 612 14.11 -1.37 5.91
N GLN A 613 14.63 -1.99 4.85
CA GLN A 613 14.31 -3.34 4.37
C GLN A 613 14.65 -4.49 5.34
N TYR A 614 15.40 -4.26 6.41
CA TYR A 614 15.91 -5.32 7.30
C TYR A 614 14.82 -6.06 8.08
N THR A 615 13.61 -5.51 8.19
CA THR A 615 12.47 -6.18 8.83
C THR A 615 11.76 -7.20 7.93
N SER A 616 12.14 -7.32 6.65
CA SER A 616 11.40 -8.08 5.63
C SER A 616 11.31 -9.58 5.95
N VAL A 617 12.36 -10.17 6.50
CA VAL A 617 12.41 -11.60 6.86
C VAL A 617 11.82 -11.85 8.25
N ILE A 618 11.84 -10.83 9.12
CA ILE A 618 11.36 -10.90 10.51
C ILE A 618 9.82 -10.82 10.57
N THR A 619 9.24 -9.85 9.87
CA THR A 619 7.81 -9.51 9.90
C THR A 619 6.86 -10.71 9.67
N PRO A 620 7.10 -11.61 8.68
CA PRO A 620 6.28 -12.81 8.48
C PRO A 620 6.04 -13.62 9.76
N PHE A 621 7.12 -13.85 10.51
CA PHE A 621 7.09 -14.72 11.67
C PHE A 621 6.58 -14.02 12.94
N ILE A 622 6.66 -12.68 12.99
CA ILE A 622 5.95 -11.87 13.98
C ILE A 622 4.44 -12.06 13.81
N PHE A 623 3.92 -12.01 12.58
CA PHE A 623 2.49 -12.25 12.29
C PHE A 623 2.09 -13.70 12.55
N ILE A 624 2.87 -14.68 12.06
CA ILE A 624 2.60 -16.10 12.30
C ILE A 624 2.55 -16.39 13.80
N SER A 625 3.50 -15.86 14.58
CA SER A 625 3.53 -16.07 16.02
C SER A 625 2.32 -15.44 16.72
N ALA A 626 1.92 -14.22 16.36
CA ALA A 626 0.70 -13.61 16.89
C ALA A 626 -0.57 -14.43 16.59
N ILE A 627 -0.64 -15.09 15.42
CA ILE A 627 -1.75 -15.99 15.06
C ILE A 627 -1.74 -17.23 15.97
N TYR A 628 -0.58 -17.84 16.23
CA TYR A 628 -0.46 -18.96 17.17
C TYR A 628 -0.80 -18.57 18.60
N SER A 629 -0.36 -17.40 19.04
CA SER A 629 -0.72 -16.83 20.34
C SER A 629 -2.22 -16.61 20.45
N SER A 630 -2.85 -16.11 19.39
CA SER A 630 -4.30 -15.94 19.35
C SER A 630 -5.03 -17.27 19.46
N LEU A 631 -4.53 -18.30 18.77
CA LEU A 631 -5.06 -19.66 18.88
C LEU A 631 -4.94 -20.19 20.31
N PHE A 632 -3.78 -19.99 20.94
CA PHE A 632 -3.51 -20.38 22.32
C PHE A 632 -4.47 -19.68 23.29
N LEU A 633 -4.62 -18.36 23.19
CA LEU A 633 -5.50 -17.57 24.05
C LEU A 633 -6.97 -17.98 23.88
N ILE A 634 -7.45 -18.15 22.64
CA ILE A 634 -8.84 -18.55 22.38
C ILE A 634 -9.14 -19.96 22.90
N LYS A 635 -8.20 -20.90 22.77
CA LYS A 635 -8.43 -22.32 23.15
C LYS A 635 -8.14 -22.65 24.60
N LYS A 636 -7.07 -22.09 25.18
CA LYS A 636 -6.63 -22.43 26.54
C LYS A 636 -7.17 -21.47 27.60
N ILE A 637 -7.43 -20.21 27.24
CA ILE A 637 -8.00 -19.22 28.15
C ILE A 637 -9.46 -19.03 27.76
N ASN A 638 -10.34 -19.88 28.29
CA ASN A 638 -11.79 -20.00 27.98
C ASN A 638 -12.63 -18.70 28.12
N LYS A 639 -12.01 -17.54 28.40
CA LYS A 639 -12.64 -16.23 28.53
C LYS A 639 -12.34 -15.25 27.39
N ILE A 640 -11.35 -15.52 26.52
CA ILE A 640 -10.95 -14.57 25.47
C ILE A 640 -11.70 -14.86 24.17
N ASN A 641 -12.73 -14.05 23.91
CA ASN A 641 -13.48 -14.11 22.65
C ASN A 641 -12.63 -13.56 21.49
N ALA A 642 -12.62 -14.27 20.35
CA ALA A 642 -11.97 -13.84 19.11
C ALA A 642 -12.35 -12.41 18.69
N LYS A 643 -13.58 -11.97 19.01
CA LYS A 643 -14.02 -10.58 18.82
C LYS A 643 -13.14 -9.61 19.60
N TYR A 644 -12.97 -9.77 20.91
CA TYR A 644 -12.17 -8.85 21.73
C TYR A 644 -10.71 -8.86 21.33
N LEU A 645 -10.18 -10.04 20.97
CA LEU A 645 -8.82 -10.17 20.47
C LEU A 645 -8.62 -9.42 19.14
N SER A 646 -9.62 -9.44 18.26
CA SER A 646 -9.57 -8.68 17.02
C SER A 646 -9.59 -7.18 17.25
N LEU A 647 -10.36 -6.71 18.24
CA LEU A 647 -10.39 -5.30 18.63
C LEU A 647 -9.06 -4.86 19.26
N TYR A 648 -8.47 -5.73 20.07
CA TYR A 648 -7.14 -5.54 20.62
C TYR A 648 -6.09 -5.39 19.51
N ILE A 649 -6.06 -6.32 18.54
CA ILE A 649 -5.14 -6.27 17.41
C ILE A 649 -5.34 -4.97 16.62
N LEU A 650 -6.57 -4.63 16.25
CA LEU A 650 -6.87 -3.39 15.53
C LEU A 650 -6.43 -2.14 16.28
N PHE A 651 -6.72 -2.06 17.59
CA PHE A 651 -6.33 -0.92 18.42
C PHE A 651 -4.81 -0.74 18.40
N PHE A 652 -4.06 -1.81 18.64
CA PHE A 652 -2.60 -1.76 18.66
C PHE A 652 -1.97 -1.52 17.29
N THR A 653 -2.58 -2.04 16.21
CA THR A 653 -2.17 -1.71 14.84
C THR A 653 -2.36 -0.23 14.55
N ILE A 654 -3.53 0.35 14.86
CA ILE A 654 -3.80 1.77 14.63
C ILE A 654 -2.90 2.63 15.52
N LEU A 655 -2.69 2.24 16.78
CA LEU A 655 -1.79 2.93 17.70
C LEU A 655 -0.35 2.93 17.16
N ALA A 656 0.17 1.78 16.72
CA ALA A 656 1.51 1.70 16.14
C ALA A 656 1.60 2.54 14.86
N GLN A 657 0.59 2.47 13.98
CA GLN A 657 0.54 3.27 12.77
C GLN A 657 0.51 4.78 13.07
N TYR A 658 -0.21 5.20 14.11
CA TYR A 658 -0.23 6.59 14.57
C TYR A 658 1.14 7.02 15.14
N LEU A 659 1.74 6.20 16.00
CA LEU A 659 2.97 6.55 16.71
C LEU A 659 4.21 6.54 15.82
N THR A 660 4.32 5.58 14.90
CA THR A 660 5.55 5.37 14.13
C THR A 660 5.34 5.19 12.63
N GLY A 661 4.10 5.06 12.15
CA GLY A 661 3.84 4.65 10.77
C GLY A 661 4.00 5.75 9.69
N PRO A 662 4.17 5.36 8.41
CA PRO A 662 4.42 6.32 7.33
C PRO A 662 3.16 6.98 6.73
N LEU A 663 1.97 6.44 7.02
CA LEU A 663 0.72 6.92 6.41
C LEU A 663 0.34 8.31 6.92
N PRO A 664 -0.46 9.07 6.15
CA PRO A 664 -0.99 10.34 6.60
C PRO A 664 -1.79 10.16 7.89
N GLY A 665 -1.62 11.08 8.83
CA GLY A 665 -2.26 11.05 10.15
C GLY A 665 -1.41 10.44 11.27
N SER A 666 -0.23 9.90 10.97
CA SER A 666 0.74 9.58 12.01
C SER A 666 1.41 10.84 12.59
N THR A 667 2.16 10.66 13.68
CA THR A 667 2.95 11.72 14.33
C THR A 667 4.12 12.18 13.46
N LYS A 668 4.68 11.29 12.65
CA LYS A 668 5.81 11.54 11.71
C LYS A 668 5.52 10.89 10.35
N PRO A 669 4.56 11.40 9.57
CA PRO A 669 4.15 10.79 8.32
C PRO A 669 5.23 10.95 7.24
N ASN A 670 5.42 9.93 6.40
CA ASN A 670 6.30 10.00 5.24
C ASN A 670 5.47 10.41 4.01
N ILE A 671 5.22 11.72 3.90
CA ILE A 671 4.35 12.32 2.86
C ILE A 671 5.07 13.40 2.04
N ASP A 672 6.38 13.57 2.22
CA ASP A 672 7.17 14.59 1.54
C ASP A 672 7.10 14.47 0.01
N MET A 673 6.96 13.24 -0.51
CA MET A 673 6.74 13.01 -1.94
C MET A 673 5.46 13.68 -2.48
N PHE A 674 4.46 13.86 -1.63
CA PHE A 674 3.22 14.55 -1.97
C PHE A 674 3.31 16.05 -1.77
N THR A 675 3.93 16.49 -0.67
CA THR A 675 3.86 17.87 -0.16
C THR A 675 5.07 18.74 -0.54
N LYS A 676 6.23 18.15 -0.77
CA LYS A 676 7.51 18.85 -1.08
C LYS A 676 8.00 18.49 -2.49
N GLN A 677 7.14 18.68 -3.47
CA GLN A 677 7.48 18.36 -4.86
C GLN A 677 8.56 19.31 -5.40
N LEU A 678 9.53 18.77 -6.14
CA LEU A 678 10.59 19.57 -6.76
C LEU A 678 10.00 20.40 -7.92
N GLU A 679 10.06 21.73 -7.82
CA GLU A 679 9.38 22.65 -8.74
C GLU A 679 9.82 22.49 -10.20
N ASN A 680 11.13 22.32 -10.43
CA ASN A 680 11.77 22.19 -11.74
C ASN A 680 11.94 20.71 -12.19
N ARG A 681 11.23 19.76 -11.56
CA ARG A 681 11.40 18.32 -11.86
C ARG A 681 11.18 17.99 -13.33
N LYS A 682 10.23 18.65 -14.01
CA LYS A 682 9.89 18.35 -15.41
C LYS A 682 11.03 18.78 -16.33
N GLU A 683 11.61 19.96 -16.09
CA GLU A 683 12.75 20.42 -16.87
C GLU A 683 13.99 19.56 -16.63
N ILE A 684 14.24 19.14 -15.37
CA ILE A 684 15.34 18.24 -15.04
C ILE A 684 15.15 16.89 -15.75
N ASP A 685 13.98 16.26 -15.59
CA ASP A 685 13.69 14.94 -16.17
C ASP A 685 13.77 14.98 -17.70
N ASN A 686 13.24 16.03 -18.35
CA ASN A 686 13.38 16.23 -19.79
C ASN A 686 14.86 16.33 -20.23
N PHE A 687 15.69 17.02 -19.45
CA PHE A 687 17.12 17.12 -19.75
C PHE A 687 17.82 15.76 -19.55
N LEU A 688 17.57 15.06 -18.44
CA LEU A 688 18.17 13.75 -18.18
C LEU A 688 17.82 12.72 -19.27
N ASN A 689 16.55 12.68 -19.70
CA ASN A 689 16.09 11.82 -20.79
C ASN A 689 16.71 12.19 -22.15
N SER A 690 17.21 13.42 -22.31
CA SER A 690 17.90 13.84 -23.54
C SER A 690 19.35 13.34 -23.63
N ILE A 691 19.95 12.89 -22.53
CA ILE A 691 21.33 12.36 -22.50
C ILE A 691 21.31 10.95 -23.09
N PRO A 692 21.97 10.70 -24.25
CA PRO A 692 22.00 9.37 -24.85
C PRO A 692 22.58 8.32 -23.89
N GLN A 693 21.96 7.14 -23.82
CA GLN A 693 22.35 6.04 -22.92
C GLN A 693 23.80 5.54 -23.14
N LYS A 694 24.37 5.75 -24.34
CA LYS A 694 25.76 5.40 -24.64
C LYS A 694 26.81 6.19 -23.85
N TYR A 695 26.44 7.36 -23.32
CA TYR A 695 27.36 8.21 -22.57
C TYR A 695 27.42 7.78 -21.11
N SER A 696 28.64 7.75 -20.58
CA SER A 696 28.91 7.53 -19.16
C SER A 696 28.54 8.78 -18.34
N VAL A 697 28.02 8.57 -17.13
CA VAL A 697 27.57 9.67 -16.27
C VAL A 697 28.07 9.51 -14.85
N ALA A 698 28.59 10.59 -14.27
CA ALA A 698 28.77 10.71 -12.83
C ALA A 698 27.66 11.61 -12.26
N ALA A 699 26.85 11.10 -11.33
CA ALA A 699 25.69 11.82 -10.81
C ALA A 699 25.66 11.86 -9.28
N THR A 700 25.01 12.89 -8.70
CA THR A 700 24.63 12.87 -7.29
C THR A 700 23.65 11.72 -7.02
N ASN A 701 23.67 11.16 -5.81
CA ASN A 701 22.90 9.96 -5.46
C ASN A 701 21.38 10.09 -5.77
N ASN A 702 20.80 11.25 -5.50
CA ASN A 702 19.38 11.57 -5.77
C ASN A 702 19.02 11.64 -7.27
N ALA A 703 19.98 11.90 -8.16
CA ALA A 703 19.77 11.93 -9.61
C ALA A 703 20.11 10.59 -10.28
N GLY A 704 20.99 9.78 -9.67
CA GLY A 704 21.55 8.61 -10.34
C GLY A 704 20.55 7.49 -10.63
N SER A 705 19.44 7.38 -9.90
CA SER A 705 18.37 6.40 -10.21
C SER A 705 17.57 6.72 -11.48
N HIS A 706 17.66 7.95 -12.00
CA HIS A 706 17.06 8.35 -13.28
C HIS A 706 17.98 8.08 -14.47
N LEU A 707 19.21 7.65 -14.20
CA LEU A 707 20.27 7.53 -15.18
C LEU A 707 20.89 6.12 -15.16
N SER A 708 20.35 5.17 -14.39
CA SER A 708 20.93 3.84 -14.16
C SER A 708 20.81 2.89 -15.35
N GLU A 709 19.92 3.16 -16.31
CA GLU A 709 19.76 2.41 -17.57
C GLU A 709 20.88 2.76 -18.57
N ARG A 710 22.13 2.55 -18.15
CA ARG A 710 23.34 2.68 -18.97
C ARG A 710 24.45 1.79 -18.44
N GLU A 711 25.44 1.51 -19.29
CA GLU A 711 26.54 0.60 -18.93
C GLU A 711 27.46 1.18 -17.84
N HIS A 712 27.68 2.49 -17.86
CA HIS A 712 28.56 3.19 -16.92
C HIS A 712 27.84 4.36 -16.24
N ILE A 713 27.54 4.18 -14.95
CA ILE A 713 27.04 5.25 -14.07
C ILE A 713 27.76 5.25 -12.73
N TYR A 714 28.37 6.37 -12.40
CA TYR A 714 29.16 6.59 -11.20
C TYR A 714 28.43 7.50 -10.20
N THR A 715 28.76 7.33 -8.92
CA THR A 715 28.25 8.18 -7.85
C THR A 715 29.28 9.25 -7.49
N LEU A 716 28.89 10.52 -7.58
CA LEU A 716 29.78 11.62 -7.25
C LEU A 716 30.30 11.54 -5.80
N PRO A 717 31.59 11.83 -5.57
CA PRO A 717 32.56 12.42 -6.52
C PRO A 717 33.31 11.41 -7.40
N ILE A 718 33.04 10.11 -7.25
CA ILE A 718 33.73 9.06 -8.00
C ILE A 718 33.29 9.11 -9.47
N GLY A 719 34.23 8.89 -10.39
CA GLY A 719 33.93 8.82 -11.82
C GLY A 719 33.91 10.17 -12.55
N MET A 720 34.16 11.30 -11.88
CA MET A 720 34.16 12.62 -12.54
C MET A 720 35.20 12.74 -13.65
N LYS A 721 36.34 12.08 -13.50
CA LYS A 721 37.44 12.12 -14.49
C LYS A 721 37.24 11.15 -15.63
N GLU A 722 36.27 10.25 -15.54
CA GLU A 722 35.95 9.19 -16.51
C GLU A 722 34.66 9.49 -17.26
N ALA A 723 33.68 10.13 -16.61
CA ALA A 723 32.35 10.36 -17.16
C ALA A 723 32.31 11.39 -18.30
N ASP A 724 31.46 11.12 -19.29
CA ASP A 724 31.14 12.06 -20.37
C ASP A 724 30.27 13.23 -19.87
N TYR A 725 29.37 12.95 -18.91
CA TYR A 725 28.54 13.95 -18.25
C TYR A 725 28.69 13.90 -16.74
N ILE A 726 28.67 15.08 -16.11
CA ILE A 726 28.63 15.25 -14.66
C ILE A 726 27.33 15.95 -14.29
N ILE A 727 26.52 15.30 -13.44
CA ILE A 727 25.18 15.75 -13.07
C ILE A 727 25.10 16.01 -11.57
N PHE A 728 24.79 17.26 -11.21
CA PHE A 728 24.49 17.66 -9.84
C PHE A 728 23.03 18.03 -9.71
N LEU A 729 22.32 17.35 -8.82
CA LEU A 729 21.10 17.87 -8.21
C LEU A 729 21.41 18.23 -6.76
N VAL A 730 21.79 19.50 -6.56
CA VAL A 730 22.28 19.99 -5.27
C VAL A 730 21.14 19.99 -4.26
N ASP A 731 21.34 19.23 -3.18
CA ASP A 731 20.40 19.10 -2.07
C ASP A 731 21.16 18.92 -0.73
N HIS A 732 20.52 19.32 0.35
CA HIS A 732 21.05 19.34 1.71
C HIS A 732 21.01 17.97 2.41
N GLY A 733 20.23 16.99 1.95
CA GLY A 733 19.88 15.80 2.75
C GLY A 733 20.29 14.42 2.23
N TRP A 734 20.57 14.25 0.93
CA TRP A 734 20.65 12.91 0.30
C TRP A 734 21.90 12.65 -0.54
N ALA A 735 22.80 13.62 -0.62
CA ALA A 735 24.03 13.50 -1.37
C ALA A 735 25.12 12.80 -0.55
N ALA A 736 25.96 12.01 -1.23
CA ALA A 736 27.14 11.39 -0.62
C ALA A 736 28.17 12.44 -0.15
N GLN A 737 28.12 13.65 -0.71
CA GLN A 737 28.99 14.77 -0.35
C GLN A 737 28.23 15.87 0.41
N PRO A 738 28.85 16.51 1.41
CA PRO A 738 28.33 17.72 2.03
C PRO A 738 28.02 18.81 1.00
N LEU A 739 26.99 19.62 1.26
CA LEU A 739 26.55 20.68 0.36
C LEU A 739 27.69 21.64 -0.04
N GLU A 740 28.51 22.04 0.93
CA GLU A 740 29.62 22.97 0.66
C GLU A 740 30.67 22.37 -0.26
N GLU A 741 30.92 21.06 -0.16
CA GLU A 741 31.79 20.36 -1.11
C GLU A 741 31.18 20.29 -2.50
N GLN A 742 29.89 19.98 -2.61
CA GLN A 742 29.19 19.99 -3.91
C GLN A 742 29.29 21.36 -4.58
N LYS A 743 29.03 22.44 -3.84
CA LYS A 743 29.16 23.82 -4.36
C LYS A 743 30.59 24.14 -4.79
N LYS A 744 31.58 23.73 -3.99
CA LYS A 744 32.99 23.92 -4.32
C LYS A 744 33.35 23.20 -5.63
N THR A 745 32.98 21.93 -5.76
CA THR A 745 33.22 21.15 -6.99
C THR A 745 32.50 21.72 -8.20
N ILE A 746 31.27 22.22 -8.05
CA ILE A 746 30.56 22.91 -9.12
C ILE A 746 31.32 24.16 -9.58
N ASN A 747 31.79 24.99 -8.65
CA ASN A 747 32.57 26.19 -8.98
C ASN A 747 33.88 25.84 -9.68
N GLU A 748 34.56 24.77 -9.25
CA GLU A 748 35.77 24.25 -9.91
C GLU A 748 35.48 23.77 -11.34
N LEU A 749 34.35 23.11 -11.58
CA LEU A 749 33.95 22.64 -12.90
C LEU A 749 33.54 23.77 -13.85
N ILE A 750 32.94 24.85 -13.33
CA ILE A 750 32.55 26.03 -14.14
C ILE A 750 33.77 26.71 -14.78
N VAL A 751 34.91 26.73 -14.08
CA VAL A 751 36.14 27.37 -14.55
C VAL A 751 37.11 26.39 -15.25
N ASN A 752 36.74 25.12 -15.37
CA ASN A 752 37.59 24.07 -15.93
C ASN A 752 37.32 23.90 -17.43
N ASP A 753 38.31 24.21 -18.27
CA ASP A 753 38.21 24.12 -19.73
C ASP A 753 37.90 22.71 -20.26
N ASN A 754 38.09 21.66 -19.44
CA ASN A 754 37.75 20.28 -19.81
C ASN A 754 36.24 19.98 -19.73
N PHE A 755 35.42 20.89 -19.20
CA PHE A 755 33.98 20.68 -19.01
C PHE A 755 33.17 21.91 -19.44
N ASN A 756 32.14 21.68 -20.24
CA ASN A 756 31.19 22.70 -20.64
C ASN A 756 29.91 22.57 -19.81
N LEU A 757 29.47 23.65 -19.16
CA LEU A 757 28.14 23.71 -18.54
C LEU A 757 27.08 23.72 -19.66
N VAL A 758 26.35 22.62 -19.82
CA VAL A 758 25.37 22.44 -20.90
C VAL A 758 23.94 22.71 -20.45
N PHE A 759 23.66 22.65 -19.16
CA PHE A 759 22.35 22.98 -18.62
C PHE A 759 22.45 23.40 -17.14
N GLN A 760 21.70 24.44 -16.79
CA GLN A 760 21.57 24.92 -15.42
C GLN A 760 20.13 25.36 -15.15
N LYS A 761 19.55 24.87 -14.05
CA LYS A 761 18.24 25.31 -13.58
C LYS A 761 18.19 25.24 -12.05
N LYS A 762 18.18 26.41 -11.40
CA LYS A 762 18.19 26.52 -9.93
C LYS A 762 19.34 25.71 -9.31
N ASN A 763 19.02 24.63 -8.61
CA ASN A 763 19.94 23.73 -7.92
C ASN A 763 20.43 22.56 -8.78
N PHE A 764 20.04 22.50 -10.05
CA PHE A 764 20.47 21.47 -10.99
C PHE A 764 21.51 22.00 -11.96
N PHE A 765 22.62 21.26 -12.09
CA PHE A 765 23.76 21.58 -12.97
C PHE A 765 24.16 20.33 -13.75
N ALA A 766 24.37 20.50 -15.05
CA ALA A 766 24.88 19.44 -15.92
C ALA A 766 26.07 19.93 -16.73
N PHE A 767 27.17 19.22 -16.61
CA PHE A 767 28.39 19.46 -17.36
C PHE A 767 28.61 18.34 -18.35
N LYS A 768 29.12 18.68 -19.54
CA LYS A 768 29.57 17.74 -20.55
C LYS A 768 31.07 17.90 -20.73
N ARG A 769 31.82 16.81 -20.77
CA ARG A 769 33.25 16.84 -21.08
C ARG A 769 33.48 17.51 -22.45
N ALA A 770 34.43 18.43 -22.49
CA ALA A 770 34.94 18.99 -23.74
C ALA A 770 35.68 17.88 -24.49
N ASN A 771 35.32 17.67 -25.76
CA ASN A 771 35.94 16.64 -26.60
C ASN A 771 37.42 16.92 -26.84
#